data_AF-A0A7Z8PFE9-F1
#
_entry.id   AF-A0A7Z8PFE9-F1
#
_cell.length_a   1.000
_cell.length_b   1.000
_cell.length_c   1.000
_cell.angle_alpha   90.00
_cell.angle_beta   90.00
_cell.angle_gamma   90.00
#
_symmetry.space_group_name_H-M   'P 1'
#
loop_
_entity.id
_entity.type
_entity.pdbx_description
1 polymer ?
#
loop_
_entity_poly.entity_id
_entity_poly.type
_entity_poly.pdbx_seq_one_letter_code
_entity_poly.pdbx_strand_id
1 'polypeptide(L)'
;MTIATALPRHRKTAMHTGNTALRCFLFLFASLMSGELMASQSREATSIPWPQHDDDHRHWQLHWQLEPATGLGQAQIILHAHDGRWYRHHQPIAISPRQRAGSIQLQLEPGHWTGSHGPLDRLARRSLSHLEVQAEETAIVKLELLRSPLPATAAEEFLLRLSNDSLLIGEHFIELRFGLDGVRDDQRVELVLEPDRHIPAWFARAERGPARFHARLPPDFLASLQAGKAMVQVLQATDQQVIWRCPWPQMPGQKQESKHHYAARPPWPWLENASSQTWSLLNQRQGQRLEIAPAFPLWAPILRWRKDWTGFAGFQTSSHAMATALDARLSAGDWRGAIELLPAAWGKEQGLFHFGTHPLHQLHGGRWQQPQDLLLDQAGQELLIDHAHEVLARSHWSPQIVEWQMGWRVADDGSAAQRASLETLHDQLKDLVKRYDHRPLRVYHPALLPFTQQDHNRHWSESGNIYRLELDHQGLANLALSPDRSFWEIDQQHIFVRFHGSGGCSVHAWMIDDEHRYYRQELGHLQGNGRRQRMVIDWMEGAAWQPEGHQTPWQLGRKRRVRQFGILASADEIEISPTNRVLEVDPGFNWSQPLRQWPEVEWHWLHAPETAIAAWQPYEARFALSREVDNPYDPQQAEVSAELNGPQGQRFRFPAFWIIPQQLTLDGNRELARPKGEGHWAWRFSFPEAGQWRLRFQALLHPHSDAEPVSAESAWFTVEVAPAEPTAQLPVERSADPRYFQTIDGSWFYPMGLTIRSPGDERQNILTRGYEGFPGSRHFEGLGTQAYEHWFTQLANAGGNFVRIWMSPWWGALEWNRDWDGYGGLGRYNQGNAARMDRLLELARKHGIYMQWELLNHGMTSETVDQQWHPDPQRGELGSPFNQLNGGPIRHAHEFYSDETAWRYHQMRLRYIIARWGHAPQVMAWVLSSEMEFTGAFWNEAYNRRSGSDHSPTLNAWIERNLDWFSEYDPIQRPVTVHFSHPWRAAQLWRSLSRLGFNYSNAYTGYQRAQGQLGHPRSGLGGALLTYLRTHFPSWQLGRPTLLGEWGGHWQEQNSAVLEAEWHSGLWMQAVLPFAGNTGFWWWLWVDASSNWQRLQPVRQFLSDDDPRGSEMLPIIPRIRPGEVRAHIIGSQGNGRIRAYAYLRGLDTNDLSDSLRTRAKDEHAGSAIFQVNAGERWRLRRYNTSNGKVVDDRLLAADEEGRLEVHLGHLTFDAGFKLDRQDPSSDAGNAKQQ
;
A
#
# COMPACT_ATOMS: atom_id res chain seq x y z
N MET A 1 63.94 17.78 23.28
CA MET A 1 64.51 18.83 22.41
C MET A 1 63.33 19.67 21.92
N THR A 2 63.13 20.91 22.39
CA THR A 2 63.79 22.16 21.91
C THR A 2 63.06 22.69 20.66
N ILE A 3 62.42 23.86 20.56
CA ILE A 3 62.16 25.05 21.43
C ILE A 3 60.87 25.69 20.84
N ALA A 4 59.75 25.90 21.55
CA ALA A 4 59.39 26.95 22.53
C ALA A 4 58.67 28.20 21.94
N THR A 5 57.64 28.70 22.68
CA THR A 5 57.19 30.12 22.81
C THR A 5 56.60 30.87 21.58
N ALA A 6 55.68 31.84 21.71
CA ALA A 6 54.77 32.24 22.80
C ALA A 6 53.63 33.17 22.27
N LEU A 7 52.61 33.38 23.11
CA LEU A 7 51.63 34.49 23.15
C LEU A 7 52.25 35.90 22.87
N PRO A 8 51.50 36.96 22.46
CA PRO A 8 50.27 37.37 23.17
C PRO A 8 49.14 38.21 22.50
N ARG A 9 47.96 38.16 23.15
CA ARG A 9 47.02 39.27 23.48
C ARG A 9 46.20 40.04 22.42
N HIS A 10 44.88 39.99 22.69
CA HIS A 10 43.92 41.11 22.89
C HIS A 10 42.95 41.57 21.77
N ARG A 11 41.66 41.29 22.08
CA ARG A 11 40.50 42.22 22.16
C ARG A 11 39.92 42.88 20.89
N LYS A 12 38.64 42.52 20.70
CA LYS A 12 37.44 43.37 20.44
C LYS A 12 37.04 43.73 19.00
N THR A 13 35.72 43.87 18.88
CA THR A 13 34.92 44.67 17.92
C THR A 13 34.86 44.24 16.44
N ALA A 14 33.85 43.41 16.15
CA ALA A 14 32.63 43.77 15.40
C ALA A 14 32.68 44.36 13.97
N MET A 15 31.73 43.85 13.16
CA MET A 15 31.10 44.41 11.95
C MET A 15 31.81 44.33 10.57
N HIS A 16 31.27 43.39 9.77
CA HIS A 16 30.79 43.57 8.39
C HIS A 16 31.74 43.64 7.18
N THR A 17 31.19 43.19 6.04
CA THR A 17 31.75 43.10 4.67
C THR A 17 32.91 42.09 4.51
N GLY A 18 33.08 41.39 3.38
CA GLY A 18 32.23 41.24 2.19
C GLY A 18 33.03 40.70 0.99
N ASN A 19 32.48 39.68 0.30
CA ASN A 19 32.87 39.18 -1.04
C ASN A 19 34.26 38.56 -1.33
N THR A 20 34.25 37.24 -1.57
CA THR A 20 34.35 36.62 -2.91
C THR A 20 35.61 36.79 -3.80
N ALA A 21 36.33 35.66 -3.93
CA ALA A 21 36.96 35.07 -5.14
C ALA A 21 38.33 35.54 -5.70
N LEU A 22 39.30 34.62 -5.60
CA LEU A 22 40.17 34.05 -6.65
C LEU A 22 40.36 32.56 -6.22
N ARG A 23 40.14 31.45 -6.96
CA ARG A 23 40.26 31.07 -8.39
C ARG A 23 41.66 31.38 -8.95
N CYS A 24 42.43 30.51 -9.60
CA CYS A 24 42.36 29.06 -9.92
C CYS A 24 43.82 28.57 -10.16
N PHE A 25 44.01 27.28 -10.52
CA PHE A 25 45.19 26.55 -11.09
C PHE A 25 45.37 25.26 -10.25
N LEU A 26 45.22 24.01 -10.74
CA LEU A 26 45.13 23.46 -12.11
C LEU A 26 44.08 22.33 -12.23
N PHE A 27 43.76 21.95 -13.47
CA PHE A 27 42.75 20.95 -13.87
C PHE A 27 43.35 20.01 -14.95
N LEU A 28 42.87 18.76 -15.02
CA LEU A 28 43.01 17.77 -16.14
C LEU A 28 44.37 17.07 -16.31
N PHE A 29 44.49 15.80 -16.77
CA PHE A 29 43.56 14.76 -17.30
C PHE A 29 44.24 13.36 -17.10
N ALA A 30 43.64 12.15 -17.23
CA ALA A 30 42.27 11.71 -17.50
C ALA A 30 41.93 10.30 -16.96
N SER A 31 40.67 10.14 -16.56
CA SER A 31 39.73 8.99 -16.66
C SER A 31 40.15 7.63 -17.24
N LEU A 32 39.87 6.54 -16.49
CA LEU A 32 38.90 5.47 -16.83
C LEU A 32 38.81 4.41 -15.69
N MET A 33 37.69 3.66 -15.62
CA MET A 33 37.41 2.50 -14.73
C MET A 33 36.80 2.73 -13.31
N SER A 34 35.70 3.48 -13.20
CA SER A 34 34.54 3.12 -12.33
C SER A 34 33.40 4.14 -12.52
N GLY A 35 32.28 3.73 -13.11
CA GLY A 35 31.16 4.62 -13.43
C GLY A 35 30.20 4.84 -12.26
N GLU A 36 30.54 5.71 -11.32
CA GLU A 36 29.55 6.31 -10.42
C GLU A 36 28.85 7.49 -11.11
N LEU A 37 27.53 7.57 -10.98
CA LEU A 37 26.78 8.83 -11.13
C LEU A 37 26.09 9.12 -9.80
N MET A 38 26.55 10.17 -9.13
CA MET A 38 26.03 10.55 -7.81
C MET A 38 24.59 11.06 -7.91
N ALA A 39 23.69 10.49 -7.10
CA ALA A 39 22.36 11.05 -6.88
C ALA A 39 22.45 12.26 -5.95
N SER A 40 22.24 13.46 -6.48
CA SER A 40 22.20 14.72 -5.73
C SER A 40 20.96 14.82 -4.83
N GLN A 41 21.12 15.38 -3.63
CA GLN A 41 19.99 15.78 -2.79
C GLN A 41 19.10 16.81 -3.52
N SER A 42 17.78 16.64 -3.38
CA SER A 42 16.77 17.48 -4.06
C SER A 42 16.79 18.94 -3.60
N ARG A 43 16.84 19.87 -4.56
CA ARG A 43 16.65 21.31 -4.35
C ARG A 43 15.18 21.68 -4.53
N GLU A 44 14.73 22.78 -3.93
CA GLU A 44 13.34 23.27 -4.03
C GLU A 44 12.94 23.47 -5.50
N ALA A 45 11.81 22.89 -5.89
CA ALA A 45 11.24 23.02 -7.22
C ALA A 45 9.96 23.87 -7.18
N THR A 46 9.84 24.81 -8.10
CA THR A 46 8.67 25.70 -8.18
C THR A 46 7.70 25.18 -9.23
N SER A 47 6.47 24.85 -8.82
CA SER A 47 5.39 24.41 -9.70
C SER A 47 4.45 25.56 -10.07
N ILE A 48 4.06 25.62 -11.34
CA ILE A 48 3.15 26.60 -11.93
C ILE A 48 1.99 25.84 -12.57
N PRO A 49 0.71 26.09 -12.21
CA PRO A 49 -0.42 25.47 -12.88
C PRO A 49 -0.40 25.70 -14.39
N TRP A 50 -0.67 24.65 -15.16
CA TRP A 50 -0.79 24.74 -16.60
C TRP A 50 -2.19 25.24 -16.96
N PRO A 51 -2.37 26.17 -17.91
CA PRO A 51 -3.70 26.67 -18.26
C PRO A 51 -4.56 25.55 -18.88
N GLN A 52 -5.67 25.21 -18.23
CA GLN A 52 -6.65 24.28 -18.78
C GLN A 52 -7.45 24.97 -19.92
N HIS A 53 -7.75 24.20 -20.98
CA HIS A 53 -8.49 24.59 -22.20
C HIS A 53 -7.71 25.39 -23.29
N ASP A 54 -6.53 24.92 -23.75
CA ASP A 54 -5.75 25.69 -24.74
C ASP A 54 -4.89 24.86 -25.72
N ASP A 55 -5.48 23.84 -26.33
CA ASP A 55 -4.77 22.74 -27.01
C ASP A 55 -4.03 23.06 -28.32
N ASP A 56 -4.32 24.19 -28.99
CA ASP A 56 -3.78 24.49 -30.33
C ASP A 56 -2.69 25.60 -30.34
N HIS A 57 -2.35 26.22 -29.20
CA HIS A 57 -1.27 27.21 -29.12
C HIS A 57 0.12 26.55 -29.00
N ARG A 58 0.88 26.58 -30.10
CA ARG A 58 2.22 25.96 -30.19
C ARG A 58 3.35 26.71 -29.45
N HIS A 59 3.12 27.94 -29.04
CA HIS A 59 4.14 28.85 -28.52
C HIS A 59 3.66 29.56 -27.24
N TRP A 60 4.42 29.41 -26.17
CA TRP A 60 4.19 30.05 -24.87
C TRP A 60 5.41 30.85 -24.46
N GLN A 61 5.27 31.85 -23.60
CA GLN A 61 6.38 32.61 -23.02
C GLN A 61 6.40 32.41 -21.51
N LEU A 62 7.46 31.78 -21.00
CA LEU A 62 7.74 31.73 -19.58
C LEU A 62 8.54 32.98 -19.19
N HIS A 63 7.92 33.85 -18.38
CA HIS A 63 8.57 34.99 -17.76
C HIS A 63 9.13 34.56 -16.40
N TRP A 64 10.33 35.02 -16.09
CA TRP A 64 11.02 34.74 -14.83
C TRP A 64 11.62 36.02 -14.23
N GLN A 65 11.60 36.13 -12.91
CA GLN A 65 12.23 37.21 -12.14
C GLN A 65 12.95 36.65 -10.91
N LEU A 66 14.18 37.13 -10.67
CA LEU A 66 15.04 36.69 -9.57
C LEU A 66 15.00 37.66 -8.38
N GLU A 67 14.99 37.09 -7.18
CA GLU A 67 15.20 37.88 -5.96
C GLU A 67 16.69 38.22 -5.71
N PRO A 68 17.00 39.35 -5.03
CA PRO A 68 18.28 40.06 -5.20
C PRO A 68 19.55 39.40 -4.60
N ALA A 69 19.46 38.18 -4.09
CA ALA A 69 20.50 37.53 -3.28
C ALA A 69 21.06 36.23 -3.88
N THR A 70 20.63 35.82 -5.08
CA THR A 70 20.87 34.47 -5.60
C THR A 70 21.72 34.50 -6.87
N GLY A 71 22.85 33.78 -6.84
CA GLY A 71 23.62 33.46 -8.03
C GLY A 71 22.98 32.28 -8.75
N LEU A 72 23.09 32.21 -10.07
CA LEU A 72 22.51 31.12 -10.85
C LEU A 72 23.46 30.56 -11.90
N GLY A 73 23.55 29.24 -11.92
CA GLY A 73 23.78 28.43 -13.10
C GLY A 73 22.51 27.60 -13.36
N GLN A 74 22.06 27.60 -14.61
CA GLN A 74 21.06 26.74 -15.26
C GLN A 74 19.75 26.35 -14.53
N ALA A 75 18.63 26.41 -15.27
CA ALA A 75 17.32 25.94 -14.83
C ALA A 75 16.69 24.98 -15.84
N GLN A 76 16.22 23.83 -15.39
CA GLN A 76 15.56 22.81 -16.20
C GLN A 76 14.04 22.95 -16.08
N ILE A 77 13.35 22.96 -17.24
CA ILE A 77 11.88 22.91 -17.29
C ILE A 77 11.40 21.48 -17.46
N ILE A 78 10.35 21.12 -16.71
CA ILE A 78 9.60 19.87 -16.80
C ILE A 78 8.10 20.22 -16.87
N LEU A 79 7.37 19.63 -17.82
CA LEU A 79 5.92 19.67 -17.91
C LEU A 79 5.35 18.40 -17.27
N HIS A 80 4.27 18.52 -16.51
CA HIS A 80 3.54 17.40 -15.90
C HIS A 80 2.11 17.36 -16.40
N ALA A 81 1.59 16.16 -16.63
CA ALA A 81 0.21 15.92 -17.05
C ALA A 81 -0.65 15.38 -15.90
N HIS A 82 -1.98 15.54 -16.02
CA HIS A 82 -2.96 15.05 -15.05
C HIS A 82 -3.01 13.52 -14.94
N ASP A 83 -2.47 12.80 -15.93
CA ASP A 83 -2.32 11.35 -15.96
C ASP A 83 -0.97 10.85 -15.39
N GLY A 84 -0.18 11.75 -14.78
CA GLY A 84 1.11 11.42 -14.14
C GLY A 84 2.32 11.40 -15.08
N ARG A 85 2.13 11.62 -16.39
CA ARG A 85 3.26 11.69 -17.34
C ARG A 85 4.01 13.03 -17.21
N TRP A 86 5.33 12.99 -17.30
CA TRP A 86 6.17 14.19 -17.30
C TRP A 86 7.03 14.28 -18.56
N TYR A 87 7.39 15.51 -18.98
CA TYR A 87 8.17 15.82 -20.18
C TYR A 87 9.20 16.91 -19.91
N ARG A 88 10.49 16.63 -20.07
CA ARG A 88 11.60 17.55 -19.84
C ARG A 88 12.00 18.26 -21.14
N HIS A 89 12.21 19.57 -21.09
CA HIS A 89 12.69 20.35 -22.24
C HIS A 89 14.13 19.97 -22.59
N HIS A 90 14.43 19.78 -23.88
CA HIS A 90 15.74 19.27 -24.33
C HIS A 90 16.93 20.19 -24.02
N GLN A 91 16.71 21.49 -23.86
CA GLN A 91 17.75 22.44 -23.47
C GLN A 91 17.40 23.10 -22.13
N PRO A 92 18.27 23.02 -21.11
CA PRO A 92 18.13 23.82 -19.90
C PRO A 92 18.39 25.31 -20.20
N ILE A 93 17.75 26.16 -19.43
CA ILE A 93 17.80 27.61 -19.59
C ILE A 93 19.01 28.18 -18.86
N ALA A 94 19.86 28.91 -19.59
CA ALA A 94 20.95 29.70 -19.00
C ALA A 94 20.41 31.02 -18.43
N ILE A 95 20.40 31.15 -17.09
CA ILE A 95 20.03 32.38 -16.39
C ILE A 95 21.29 33.18 -16.05
N SER A 96 21.41 34.40 -16.58
CA SER A 96 22.60 35.26 -16.37
C SER A 96 22.52 36.02 -15.04
N PRO A 97 23.56 36.03 -14.19
CA PRO A 97 23.59 36.79 -12.94
C PRO A 97 23.42 38.31 -13.08
N ARG A 98 23.46 38.86 -14.30
CA ARG A 98 23.20 40.29 -14.59
C ARG A 98 21.77 40.58 -15.03
N GLN A 99 20.98 39.56 -15.38
CA GLN A 99 19.57 39.71 -15.76
C GLN A 99 18.69 39.38 -14.54
N ARG A 100 18.03 40.40 -13.98
CA ARG A 100 17.09 40.22 -12.85
C ARG A 100 15.72 39.71 -13.27
N ALA A 101 15.40 39.78 -14.56
CA ALA A 101 14.23 39.18 -15.17
C ALA A 101 14.50 38.85 -16.63
N GLY A 102 13.73 37.92 -17.20
CA GLY A 102 13.78 37.55 -18.61
C GLY A 102 12.51 36.81 -19.04
N SER A 103 12.38 36.57 -20.34
CA SER A 103 11.32 35.74 -20.91
C SER A 103 11.88 34.78 -21.95
N ILE A 104 11.32 33.57 -22.00
CA ILE A 104 11.78 32.50 -22.91
C ILE A 104 10.57 31.84 -23.56
N GLN A 105 10.65 31.67 -24.87
CA GLN A 105 9.59 31.07 -25.67
C GLN A 105 9.70 29.54 -25.63
N LEU A 106 8.68 28.89 -25.10
CA LEU A 106 8.54 27.43 -25.06
C LEU A 106 7.77 26.97 -26.29
N GLN A 107 8.41 26.12 -27.10
CA GLN A 107 7.80 25.49 -28.27
C GLN A 107 7.22 24.14 -27.88
N LEU A 108 5.90 23.95 -28.01
CA LEU A 108 5.21 22.70 -27.66
C LEU A 108 5.09 21.76 -28.87
N GLU A 109 6.09 21.73 -29.75
CA GLU A 109 6.12 20.80 -30.88
C GLU A 109 6.83 19.48 -30.52
N PRO A 110 6.36 18.32 -31.01
CA PRO A 110 7.04 17.04 -30.81
C PRO A 110 8.48 17.11 -31.32
N GLY A 111 9.45 16.84 -30.44
CA GLY A 111 10.89 16.95 -30.75
C GLY A 111 11.68 17.93 -29.89
N HIS A 112 11.02 18.79 -29.10
CA HIS A 112 11.67 19.69 -28.13
C HIS A 112 11.60 19.20 -26.67
N TRP A 113 10.88 18.10 -26.44
CA TRP A 113 10.58 17.54 -25.13
C TRP A 113 10.69 16.02 -25.14
N THR A 114 11.33 15.46 -24.13
CA THR A 114 11.42 14.01 -23.86
C THR A 114 10.82 13.71 -22.50
N GLY A 115 9.88 12.77 -22.46
CA GLY A 115 9.15 12.41 -21.26
C GLY A 115 9.13 10.91 -20.97
N SER A 116 8.44 10.56 -19.89
CA SER A 116 8.37 9.21 -19.33
C SER A 116 7.90 8.12 -20.30
N HIS A 117 7.22 8.48 -21.40
CA HIS A 117 6.76 7.55 -22.44
C HIS A 117 7.10 8.01 -23.87
N GLY A 118 8.12 8.87 -24.06
CA GLY A 118 8.54 9.38 -25.37
C GLY A 118 8.34 10.89 -25.55
N PRO A 119 8.27 11.41 -26.78
CA PRO A 119 8.14 12.84 -27.03
C PRO A 119 6.75 13.38 -26.64
N LEU A 120 6.66 14.69 -26.37
CA LEU A 120 5.41 15.37 -26.03
C LEU A 120 4.44 15.37 -27.24
N ASP A 121 3.52 14.40 -27.28
CA ASP A 121 2.55 14.20 -28.36
C ASP A 121 1.36 15.19 -28.30
N ARG A 122 0.37 15.07 -29.23
CA ARG A 122 -0.81 15.96 -29.26
C ARG A 122 -1.78 15.72 -28.10
N LEU A 123 -2.00 14.47 -27.67
CA LEU A 123 -2.89 14.13 -26.56
C LEU A 123 -2.27 14.47 -25.21
N ALA A 124 -0.97 14.22 -25.04
CA ALA A 124 -0.19 14.61 -23.86
C ALA A 124 -0.29 16.11 -23.55
N ARG A 125 -0.27 16.95 -24.59
CA ARG A 125 -0.44 18.42 -24.47
C ARG A 125 -1.80 18.83 -23.90
N ARG A 126 -2.87 18.12 -24.25
CA ARG A 126 -4.24 18.36 -23.72
C ARG A 126 -4.38 18.01 -22.25
N SER A 127 -3.54 17.08 -21.77
CA SER A 127 -3.54 16.61 -20.38
C SER A 127 -2.58 17.38 -19.46
N LEU A 128 -1.85 18.40 -19.94
CA LEU A 128 -0.89 19.15 -19.11
C LEU A 128 -1.58 19.83 -17.91
N SER A 129 -1.00 19.63 -16.72
CA SER A 129 -1.54 20.03 -15.42
C SER A 129 -0.73 21.13 -14.74
N HIS A 130 0.60 21.04 -14.82
CA HIS A 130 1.52 22.06 -14.31
C HIS A 130 2.90 21.98 -14.98
N LEU A 131 3.63 23.08 -14.93
CA LEU A 131 5.03 23.20 -15.30
C LEU A 131 5.87 23.33 -14.02
N GLU A 132 6.92 22.55 -13.90
CA GLU A 132 7.92 22.60 -12.84
C GLU A 132 9.23 23.20 -13.39
N VAL A 133 9.87 24.06 -12.60
CA VAL A 133 11.23 24.54 -12.87
C VAL A 133 12.16 24.09 -11.75
N GLN A 134 13.21 23.35 -12.11
CA GLN A 134 14.27 22.89 -11.21
C GLN A 134 15.55 23.70 -11.49
N ALA A 135 16.11 24.37 -10.47
CA ALA A 135 17.33 25.16 -10.60
C ALA A 135 18.52 24.52 -9.86
N GLU A 136 19.74 24.70 -10.38
CA GLU A 136 20.95 24.12 -9.77
C GLU A 136 21.49 24.89 -8.54
N GLU A 137 20.89 26.01 -8.13
CA GLU A 137 21.13 26.65 -6.83
C GLU A 137 19.83 27.23 -6.27
N THR A 138 19.77 27.48 -4.95
CA THR A 138 18.57 28.02 -4.28
C THR A 138 18.28 29.44 -4.74
N ALA A 139 17.47 29.56 -5.79
CA ALA A 139 16.98 30.81 -6.33
C ALA A 139 15.46 30.90 -6.19
N ILE A 140 14.96 31.93 -5.51
CA ILE A 140 13.54 32.26 -5.52
C ILE A 140 13.26 32.91 -6.88
N VAL A 141 12.69 32.12 -7.79
CA VAL A 141 12.28 32.57 -9.13
C VAL A 141 10.76 32.75 -9.12
N LYS A 142 10.28 33.98 -9.25
CA LYS A 142 8.87 34.21 -9.61
C LYS A 142 8.70 33.92 -11.09
N LEU A 143 7.75 33.04 -11.39
CA LEU A 143 7.52 32.51 -12.73
C LEU A 143 6.07 32.74 -13.14
N GLU A 144 5.88 33.22 -14.37
CA GLU A 144 4.56 33.47 -14.95
C GLU A 144 4.54 32.97 -16.40
N LEU A 145 3.56 32.13 -16.75
CA LEU A 145 3.41 31.57 -18.08
C LEU A 145 2.38 32.39 -18.87
N LEU A 146 2.86 33.16 -19.86
CA LEU A 146 2.06 34.03 -20.71
C LEU A 146 1.95 33.48 -22.13
N ARG A 147 0.86 33.81 -22.84
CA ARG A 147 0.73 33.50 -24.28
C ARG A 147 1.47 34.56 -25.09
N SER A 148 2.25 34.17 -26.09
CA SER A 148 3.04 35.10 -26.91
C SER A 148 2.30 35.52 -28.18
N PRO A 149 2.03 36.83 -28.41
CA PRO A 149 1.51 37.33 -29.67
C PRO A 149 2.61 37.88 -30.61
N LEU A 150 2.26 38.04 -31.90
CA LEU A 150 2.79 38.96 -32.96
C LEU A 150 3.24 38.25 -34.26
N PRO A 151 3.20 38.93 -35.45
CA PRO A 151 2.50 40.19 -35.80
C PRO A 151 1.77 40.21 -37.17
N ALA A 152 0.60 40.89 -37.23
CA ALA A 152 0.07 41.67 -38.37
C ALA A 152 -1.30 42.25 -37.95
N THR A 153 -1.65 43.54 -38.10
CA THR A 153 -0.94 44.73 -38.60
C THR A 153 -1.39 45.96 -37.80
N ALA A 154 -0.63 47.04 -37.82
CA ALA A 154 -0.95 48.26 -37.07
C ALA A 154 -2.14 49.04 -37.67
N ALA A 155 -3.32 48.90 -37.06
CA ALA A 155 -4.40 49.88 -37.06
C ALA A 155 -5.37 49.55 -35.90
N GLU A 156 -5.94 50.60 -35.29
CA GLU A 156 -7.05 50.60 -34.33
C GLU A 156 -6.72 50.16 -32.87
N GLU A 157 -6.74 51.18 -32.00
CA GLU A 157 -6.38 51.17 -30.58
C GLU A 157 -7.62 51.11 -29.64
N PHE A 158 -7.37 51.23 -28.33
CA PHE A 158 -8.32 51.43 -27.21
C PHE A 158 -9.09 50.20 -26.69
N LEU A 159 -8.53 49.61 -25.62
CA LEU A 159 -9.21 48.62 -24.77
C LEU A 159 -9.16 49.07 -23.30
N LEU A 160 -10.33 49.38 -22.74
CA LEU A 160 -10.53 49.79 -21.35
C LEU A 160 -10.34 48.60 -20.40
N ARG A 161 -9.50 48.75 -19.36
CA ARG A 161 -9.40 47.78 -18.26
C ARG A 161 -10.23 48.24 -17.05
N LEU A 162 -11.33 47.54 -16.79
CA LEU A 162 -11.97 47.50 -15.47
C LEU A 162 -11.12 46.61 -14.54
N SER A 163 -10.81 47.08 -13.34
CA SER A 163 -10.18 46.27 -12.30
C SER A 163 -11.23 45.74 -11.34
N ASN A 164 -10.96 44.63 -10.64
CA ASN A 164 -11.98 43.98 -9.80
C ASN A 164 -12.41 44.81 -8.57
N ASP A 165 -11.71 45.91 -8.25
CA ASP A 165 -12.06 46.85 -7.17
C ASP A 165 -12.92 48.04 -7.65
N SER A 166 -13.43 48.00 -8.88
CA SER A 166 -14.10 49.12 -9.56
C SER A 166 -15.48 49.51 -9.04
N LEU A 167 -16.09 48.76 -8.11
CA LEU A 167 -17.47 48.97 -7.65
C LEU A 167 -17.56 48.92 -6.11
N LEU A 168 -17.85 50.06 -5.49
CA LEU A 168 -18.13 50.18 -4.06
C LEU A 168 -19.61 50.47 -3.84
N ILE A 169 -20.32 49.50 -3.26
CA ILE A 169 -21.75 49.62 -2.91
C ILE A 169 -21.85 50.00 -1.43
N GLY A 170 -22.22 51.24 -1.14
CA GLY A 170 -22.60 51.70 0.20
C GLY A 170 -24.11 51.61 0.42
N GLU A 171 -24.59 51.77 1.65
CA GLU A 171 -26.02 51.58 2.01
C GLU A 171 -27.00 52.38 1.12
N HIS A 172 -26.60 53.57 0.64
CA HIS A 172 -27.45 54.48 -0.15
C HIS A 172 -26.76 55.02 -1.42
N PHE A 173 -25.63 54.45 -1.84
CA PHE A 173 -24.89 54.93 -3.02
C PHE A 173 -24.07 53.83 -3.69
N ILE A 174 -23.73 54.05 -4.96
CA ILE A 174 -22.73 53.26 -5.68
C ILE A 174 -21.61 54.21 -6.13
N GLU A 175 -20.37 53.85 -5.82
CA GLU A 175 -19.15 54.48 -6.33
C GLU A 175 -18.52 53.57 -7.39
N LEU A 176 -18.35 54.09 -8.60
CA LEU A 176 -17.65 53.44 -9.71
C LEU A 176 -16.27 54.08 -9.87
N ARG A 177 -15.22 53.25 -9.90
CA ARG A 177 -13.82 53.67 -10.09
C ARG A 177 -13.22 52.94 -11.29
N PHE A 178 -12.86 53.65 -12.35
CA PHE A 178 -12.24 53.02 -13.50
C PHE A 178 -11.18 53.91 -14.16
N GLY A 179 -10.12 53.26 -14.68
CA GLY A 179 -9.03 53.94 -15.39
C GLY A 179 -9.42 54.18 -16.84
N LEU A 180 -9.61 55.44 -17.22
CA LEU A 180 -9.77 55.87 -18.59
C LEU A 180 -8.45 56.47 -19.09
N ASP A 181 -7.62 55.67 -19.77
CA ASP A 181 -6.56 56.23 -20.60
C ASP A 181 -7.20 56.80 -21.87
N GLY A 182 -7.25 58.14 -21.98
CA GLY A 182 -7.65 58.85 -23.20
C GLY A 182 -8.89 59.77 -23.12
N VAL A 183 -9.62 59.82 -21.98
CA VAL A 183 -10.78 60.72 -21.84
C VAL A 183 -10.35 62.14 -21.43
N ARG A 184 -11.01 63.14 -22.03
CA ARG A 184 -10.81 64.58 -21.76
C ARG A 184 -11.86 65.09 -20.77
N ASP A 185 -11.52 66.15 -20.03
CA ASP A 185 -12.33 66.71 -18.93
C ASP A 185 -13.72 67.26 -19.34
N ASP A 186 -14.04 67.29 -20.64
CA ASP A 186 -15.27 67.83 -21.23
C ASP A 186 -16.30 66.76 -21.68
N GLN A 187 -15.97 65.46 -21.57
CA GLN A 187 -16.86 64.39 -22.03
C GLN A 187 -17.88 63.94 -20.98
N ARG A 188 -19.11 63.63 -21.44
CA ARG A 188 -20.26 63.28 -20.60
C ARG A 188 -20.53 61.78 -20.64
N VAL A 189 -20.61 61.15 -19.47
CA VAL A 189 -20.89 59.71 -19.31
C VAL A 189 -22.25 59.54 -18.67
N GLU A 190 -23.11 58.70 -19.26
CA GLU A 190 -24.43 58.36 -18.72
C GLU A 190 -24.50 56.89 -18.27
N LEU A 191 -25.24 56.65 -17.19
CA LEU A 191 -25.51 55.32 -16.67
C LEU A 191 -26.95 54.94 -16.98
N VAL A 192 -27.12 53.79 -17.64
CA VAL A 192 -28.42 53.23 -17.98
C VAL A 192 -28.60 51.91 -17.26
N LEU A 193 -29.73 51.78 -16.57
CA LEU A 193 -30.15 50.59 -15.85
C LEU A 193 -31.32 49.97 -16.61
N GLU A 194 -31.18 48.71 -17.04
CA GLU A 194 -32.26 48.05 -17.76
C GLU A 194 -33.43 47.65 -16.83
N PRO A 195 -34.68 47.64 -17.33
CA PRO A 195 -35.10 48.10 -18.66
C PRO A 195 -35.51 49.59 -18.61
N ASP A 196 -34.67 50.45 -19.19
CA ASP A 196 -34.95 51.86 -19.51
C ASP A 196 -35.11 52.87 -18.35
N ARG A 197 -34.32 52.75 -17.27
CA ARG A 197 -34.10 53.87 -16.32
C ARG A 197 -32.74 54.54 -16.53
N HIS A 198 -32.79 55.77 -17.04
CA HIS A 198 -31.64 56.67 -17.17
C HIS A 198 -31.42 57.47 -15.87
N ILE A 199 -30.15 57.65 -15.49
CA ILE A 199 -29.76 58.55 -14.40
C ILE A 199 -29.02 59.74 -15.03
N PRO A 200 -29.52 60.98 -14.92
CA PRO A 200 -28.95 62.13 -15.61
C PRO A 200 -27.53 62.43 -15.10
N ALA A 201 -26.59 62.57 -16.04
CA ALA A 201 -25.16 62.63 -15.77
C ALA A 201 -24.72 63.78 -14.83
N TRP A 202 -23.85 63.43 -13.89
CA TRP A 202 -23.07 64.37 -13.06
C TRP A 202 -21.62 64.43 -13.57
N PHE A 203 -21.02 65.62 -13.51
CA PHE A 203 -19.65 65.84 -13.95
C PHE A 203 -18.65 65.22 -12.97
N ALA A 204 -17.81 64.32 -13.47
CA ALA A 204 -16.63 63.86 -12.74
C ALA A 204 -15.50 64.90 -12.87
N ARG A 205 -14.65 65.00 -11.84
CA ARG A 205 -13.45 65.84 -11.85
C ARG A 205 -12.23 64.93 -11.81
N ALA A 206 -11.47 64.86 -12.90
CA ALA A 206 -10.26 64.05 -12.96
C ALA A 206 -9.08 64.83 -12.38
N GLU A 207 -8.47 64.31 -11.31
CA GLU A 207 -7.13 64.72 -10.88
C GLU A 207 -6.21 63.50 -11.01
N ARG A 208 -5.34 63.54 -12.06
CA ARG A 208 -4.31 62.56 -12.44
C ARG A 208 -4.39 61.20 -11.74
N GLY A 209 -5.38 60.41 -12.17
CA GLY A 209 -5.70 59.09 -11.65
C GLY A 209 -7.01 58.58 -12.28
N PRO A 210 -7.47 57.36 -11.95
CA PRO A 210 -8.72 56.81 -12.46
C PRO A 210 -9.91 57.70 -12.08
N ALA A 211 -10.78 57.98 -13.05
CA ALA A 211 -11.98 58.77 -12.85
C ALA A 211 -12.94 58.06 -11.87
N ARG A 212 -13.53 58.84 -10.95
CA ARG A 212 -14.47 58.34 -9.94
C ARG A 212 -15.84 58.96 -10.13
N PHE A 213 -16.86 58.12 -10.20
CA PHE A 213 -18.25 58.51 -10.38
C PHE A 213 -19.05 58.03 -9.17
N HIS A 214 -19.78 58.94 -8.53
CA HIS A 214 -20.66 58.63 -7.39
C HIS A 214 -22.11 58.84 -7.80
N ALA A 215 -22.92 57.78 -7.73
CA ALA A 215 -24.36 57.83 -7.97
C ALA A 215 -25.13 57.47 -6.70
N ARG A 216 -26.13 58.29 -6.34
CA ARG A 216 -27.03 58.02 -5.21
C ARG A 216 -28.31 57.37 -5.73
N LEU A 217 -28.67 56.21 -5.21
CA LEU A 217 -29.77 55.38 -5.73
C LEU A 217 -30.86 55.14 -4.67
N PRO A 218 -32.11 54.88 -5.07
CA PRO A 218 -33.16 54.43 -4.15
C PRO A 218 -32.81 53.08 -3.51
N PRO A 219 -33.12 52.85 -2.21
CA PRO A 219 -32.72 51.63 -1.48
C PRO A 219 -33.19 50.33 -2.15
N ASP A 220 -34.42 50.30 -2.64
CA ASP A 220 -35.06 49.13 -3.27
C ASP A 220 -34.28 48.65 -4.51
N PHE A 221 -33.62 49.58 -5.20
CA PHE A 221 -32.82 49.31 -6.39
C PHE A 221 -31.42 48.79 -6.04
N LEU A 222 -30.83 49.29 -4.95
CA LEU A 222 -29.58 48.80 -4.38
C LEU A 222 -29.69 47.31 -3.97
N ALA A 223 -30.79 46.93 -3.31
CA ALA A 223 -31.07 45.53 -2.97
C ALA A 223 -31.21 44.63 -4.21
N SER A 224 -31.83 45.15 -5.28
CA SER A 224 -31.98 44.41 -6.55
C SER A 224 -30.65 44.18 -7.27
N LEU A 225 -29.71 45.13 -7.16
CA LEU A 225 -28.36 45.05 -7.74
C LEU A 225 -27.47 44.09 -6.94
N GLN A 226 -27.52 44.14 -5.60
CA GLN A 226 -26.82 43.18 -4.72
C GLN A 226 -27.31 41.74 -4.91
N ALA A 227 -28.59 41.54 -5.23
CA ALA A 227 -29.16 40.23 -5.55
C ALA A 227 -28.83 39.74 -6.99
N GLY A 228 -28.03 40.49 -7.77
CA GLY A 228 -27.63 40.13 -9.13
C GLY A 228 -28.75 40.18 -10.17
N LYS A 229 -29.86 40.90 -9.90
CA LYS A 229 -31.06 40.96 -10.76
C LYS A 229 -31.13 42.18 -11.68
N ALA A 230 -30.20 43.12 -11.56
CA ALA A 230 -30.10 44.31 -12.39
C ALA A 230 -28.67 44.47 -12.93
N MET A 231 -28.53 44.83 -14.21
CA MET A 231 -27.24 45.15 -14.82
C MET A 231 -27.07 46.67 -15.00
N VAL A 232 -25.84 47.14 -14.87
CA VAL A 232 -25.45 48.53 -15.14
C VAL A 232 -24.77 48.59 -16.50
N GLN A 233 -25.27 49.44 -17.41
CA GLN A 233 -24.59 49.77 -18.66
C GLN A 233 -24.03 51.20 -18.56
N VAL A 234 -22.76 51.36 -18.92
CA VAL A 234 -22.08 52.66 -19.02
C VAL A 234 -22.09 53.07 -20.48
N LEU A 235 -22.70 54.22 -20.79
CA LEU A 235 -22.75 54.77 -22.15
C LEU A 235 -21.92 56.05 -22.23
N GLN A 236 -21.12 56.14 -23.30
CA GLN A 236 -20.34 57.32 -23.65
C GLN A 236 -20.82 57.82 -25.02
N ALA A 237 -21.10 59.11 -25.11
CA ALA A 237 -21.33 59.83 -26.36
C ALA A 237 -20.30 60.98 -26.41
N THR A 238 -19.67 61.27 -27.55
CA THR A 238 -20.36 61.76 -28.73
C THR A 238 -19.82 61.27 -30.09
N ASP A 239 -20.67 61.50 -31.10
CA ASP A 239 -20.38 61.67 -32.52
C ASP A 239 -19.87 60.46 -33.32
N GLN A 240 -20.86 59.58 -33.51
CA GLN A 240 -21.00 58.57 -34.58
C GLN A 240 -20.52 57.14 -34.26
N GLN A 241 -21.13 56.64 -33.17
CA GLN A 241 -21.54 55.26 -32.93
C GLN A 241 -20.46 54.24 -32.50
N VAL A 242 -20.30 54.14 -31.18
CA VAL A 242 -19.90 52.91 -30.50
C VAL A 242 -20.99 52.55 -29.48
N ILE A 243 -21.52 51.33 -29.55
CA ILE A 243 -22.37 50.75 -28.49
C ILE A 243 -21.54 49.66 -27.81
N TRP A 244 -21.13 49.88 -26.56
CA TRP A 244 -20.38 48.89 -25.79
C TRP A 244 -21.27 48.32 -24.68
N ARG A 245 -21.45 46.99 -24.68
CA ARG A 245 -22.20 46.26 -23.65
C ARG A 245 -21.23 45.41 -22.83
N CYS A 246 -20.98 45.83 -21.59
CA CYS A 246 -20.22 45.05 -20.63
C CYS A 246 -21.18 44.32 -19.66
N PRO A 247 -21.41 43.00 -19.81
CA PRO A 247 -22.06 42.22 -18.78
C PRO A 247 -21.10 42.01 -17.60
N TRP A 248 -21.52 42.39 -16.39
CA TRP A 248 -20.71 42.26 -15.17
C TRP A 248 -20.64 40.79 -14.70
N PRO A 249 -19.47 40.27 -14.25
CA PRO A 249 -19.35 38.90 -13.76
C PRO A 249 -20.00 38.70 -12.39
N GLN A 250 -20.61 37.52 -12.14
CA GLN A 250 -21.25 37.21 -10.86
C GLN A 250 -20.26 37.29 -9.68
N MET A 251 -20.65 38.02 -8.63
CA MET A 251 -19.89 38.15 -7.38
C MET A 251 -19.98 36.86 -6.53
N PRO A 252 -18.86 36.32 -6.01
CA PRO A 252 -18.87 35.13 -5.17
C PRO A 252 -19.16 35.44 -3.69
N GLY A 253 -20.37 35.13 -3.23
CA GLY A 253 -20.68 34.63 -1.88
C GLY A 253 -20.82 35.63 -0.70
N GLN A 254 -21.97 35.56 -0.03
CA GLN A 254 -22.12 35.92 1.39
C GLN A 254 -22.95 34.87 2.16
N LYS A 255 -22.59 34.66 3.44
CA LYS A 255 -23.37 33.94 4.48
C LYS A 255 -24.50 34.88 4.98
N GLN A 256 -25.56 34.54 5.75
CA GLN A 256 -25.58 33.83 7.04
C GLN A 256 -27.05 33.71 7.60
N GLU A 257 -27.34 32.64 8.37
CA GLU A 257 -28.13 32.53 9.63
C GLU A 257 -29.66 32.84 9.86
N SER A 258 -30.43 31.75 10.11
CA SER A 258 -31.19 31.44 11.38
C SER A 258 -32.68 31.84 11.68
N LYS A 259 -33.41 30.86 12.29
CA LYS A 259 -34.48 30.90 13.36
C LYS A 259 -35.94 31.43 13.14
N HIS A 260 -36.97 30.56 13.33
CA HIS A 260 -37.85 30.44 14.55
C HIS A 260 -39.15 29.56 14.42
N HIS A 261 -39.85 29.31 15.55
CA HIS A 261 -40.98 28.35 15.83
C HIS A 261 -42.41 28.98 15.63
N TYR A 262 -43.62 28.37 15.84
CA TYR A 262 -44.15 27.37 16.83
C TYR A 262 -45.57 26.78 16.50
N ALA A 263 -45.86 25.53 16.96
CA ALA A 263 -47.15 24.87 17.33
C ALA A 263 -48.33 24.69 16.30
N ALA A 264 -49.24 23.70 16.36
CA ALA A 264 -49.69 22.75 17.43
C ALA A 264 -50.13 21.32 16.92
N ARG A 265 -50.59 20.41 17.83
CA ARG A 265 -51.01 18.97 17.65
C ARG A 265 -52.52 18.76 18.00
N PRO A 266 -53.15 17.54 18.15
CA PRO A 266 -52.87 16.10 17.81
C PRO A 266 -54.10 15.43 17.06
N PRO A 267 -54.43 14.09 17.07
CA PRO A 267 -53.72 12.82 17.40
C PRO A 267 -53.82 11.64 16.36
N TRP A 268 -53.04 10.55 16.58
CA TRP A 268 -53.29 9.12 16.17
C TRP A 268 -53.24 8.72 14.65
N PRO A 269 -53.21 7.40 14.25
CA PRO A 269 -52.20 6.38 14.59
C PRO A 269 -51.78 5.42 13.43
N TRP A 270 -50.77 4.58 13.68
CA TRP A 270 -50.50 3.17 13.26
C TRP A 270 -51.18 2.47 12.04
N LEU A 271 -50.36 1.61 11.40
CA LEU A 271 -50.64 0.29 10.75
C LEU A 271 -51.11 0.15 9.28
N GLU A 272 -50.45 -0.83 8.65
CA GLU A 272 -50.94 -1.87 7.72
C GLU A 272 -51.29 -1.65 6.23
N ASN A 273 -50.53 -2.43 5.43
CA ASN A 273 -50.94 -3.32 4.34
C ASN A 273 -51.49 -2.81 2.98
N ALA A 274 -50.94 -3.48 1.97
CA ALA A 274 -51.57 -3.92 0.72
C ALA A 274 -52.42 -2.91 -0.08
N SER A 275 -51.91 -2.48 -1.23
CA SER A 275 -52.19 -3.23 -2.47
C SER A 275 -51.54 -2.58 -3.70
N SER A 276 -51.34 -3.40 -4.72
CA SER A 276 -50.97 -2.99 -6.08
C SER A 276 -51.94 -1.97 -6.69
N GLN A 277 -51.43 -0.88 -7.27
CA GLN A 277 -52.09 -0.22 -8.40
C GLN A 277 -51.08 0.12 -9.51
N THR A 278 -51.08 -0.73 -10.52
CA THR A 278 -50.50 -0.49 -11.84
C THR A 278 -51.23 0.65 -12.55
N TRP A 279 -50.48 1.60 -13.13
CA TRP A 279 -51.02 2.51 -14.14
C TRP A 279 -50.84 1.90 -15.53
N SER A 280 -51.91 1.90 -16.32
CA SER A 280 -51.94 1.37 -17.69
C SER A 280 -52.16 2.49 -18.71
N LEU A 281 -51.39 2.45 -19.80
CA LEU A 281 -51.63 3.24 -21.00
C LEU A 281 -51.89 2.29 -22.16
N LEU A 282 -53.13 2.31 -22.67
CA LEU A 282 -53.54 1.54 -23.84
C LEU A 282 -52.95 2.17 -25.11
N ASN A 283 -52.23 1.37 -25.90
CA ASN A 283 -52.04 1.64 -27.32
C ASN A 283 -52.90 0.65 -28.12
N GLN A 284 -53.86 1.16 -28.88
CA GLN A 284 -54.71 0.32 -29.73
C GLN A 284 -53.94 -0.15 -30.97
N ARG A 285 -53.35 -1.37 -30.93
CA ARG A 285 -53.49 -2.37 -32.03
C ARG A 285 -52.83 -3.73 -31.83
N GLN A 286 -51.85 -3.91 -30.95
CA GLN A 286 -51.20 -5.21 -30.74
C GLN A 286 -50.99 -5.48 -29.25
N GLY A 287 -51.55 -6.59 -28.75
CA GLY A 287 -51.62 -6.91 -27.32
C GLY A 287 -50.46 -7.77 -26.84
N GLN A 288 -49.39 -7.15 -26.36
CA GLN A 288 -48.42 -7.77 -25.45
C GLN A 288 -48.16 -6.86 -24.24
N ARG A 289 -48.06 -7.48 -23.07
CA ARG A 289 -47.83 -6.83 -21.78
C ARG A 289 -46.34 -6.96 -21.45
N LEU A 290 -45.62 -5.86 -21.45
CA LEU A 290 -44.24 -5.80 -20.92
C LEU A 290 -44.29 -5.50 -19.43
N GLU A 291 -43.59 -6.31 -18.63
CA GLU A 291 -43.31 -6.01 -17.22
C GLU A 291 -42.00 -5.22 -17.14
N ILE A 292 -42.00 -4.16 -16.33
CA ILE A 292 -40.81 -3.34 -16.07
C ILE A 292 -40.30 -3.69 -14.67
N ALA A 293 -39.12 -4.30 -14.60
CA ALA A 293 -38.39 -4.44 -13.35
C ALA A 293 -37.72 -3.10 -12.96
N PRO A 294 -37.65 -2.75 -11.67
CA PRO A 294 -37.04 -1.50 -11.23
C PRO A 294 -35.51 -1.57 -11.36
N ALA A 295 -34.95 -0.78 -12.29
CA ALA A 295 -33.51 -0.61 -12.42
C ALA A 295 -32.96 0.29 -11.29
N PHE A 296 -31.83 -0.10 -10.70
CA PHE A 296 -31.09 0.76 -9.76
C PHE A 296 -30.48 1.97 -10.49
N PRO A 297 -30.50 3.18 -9.91
CA PRO A 297 -29.95 4.36 -10.55
C PRO A 297 -28.41 4.39 -10.41
N LEU A 298 -27.69 3.97 -11.44
CA LEU A 298 -26.26 4.22 -11.56
C LEU A 298 -26.03 5.73 -11.80
N TRP A 299 -25.37 6.40 -10.86
CA TRP A 299 -25.05 7.83 -10.96
C TRP A 299 -23.73 8.05 -11.71
N ALA A 300 -23.78 8.05 -13.04
CA ALA A 300 -22.72 8.64 -13.87
C ALA A 300 -23.10 10.08 -14.27
N PRO A 301 -22.15 11.01 -14.39
CA PRO A 301 -22.41 12.37 -14.88
C PRO A 301 -22.72 12.34 -16.38
N ILE A 302 -24.00 12.24 -16.71
CA ILE A 302 -24.47 12.19 -18.09
C ILE A 302 -24.26 13.54 -18.79
N LEU A 303 -23.49 13.55 -19.88
CA LEU A 303 -23.39 14.67 -20.81
C LEU A 303 -24.78 15.05 -21.35
N ARG A 304 -25.07 16.35 -21.51
CA ARG A 304 -26.39 16.88 -21.88
C ARG A 304 -26.93 16.28 -23.20
N TRP A 305 -28.00 15.51 -23.13
CA TRP A 305 -28.78 15.10 -24.31
C TRP A 305 -29.81 16.18 -24.71
N ARG A 306 -29.96 16.36 -26.02
CA ARG A 306 -30.98 17.23 -26.61
C ARG A 306 -32.23 16.44 -26.97
N LYS A 307 -33.33 16.69 -26.23
CA LYS A 307 -34.66 16.11 -26.51
C LYS A 307 -35.29 16.61 -27.82
N ASP A 308 -34.78 17.72 -28.35
CA ASP A 308 -35.23 18.42 -29.55
C ASP A 308 -34.57 17.91 -30.85
N TRP A 309 -33.90 16.76 -30.81
CA TRP A 309 -33.28 16.15 -32.00
C TRP A 309 -34.34 15.49 -32.90
N THR A 310 -34.85 16.25 -33.87
CA THR A 310 -35.81 15.79 -34.90
C THR A 310 -35.15 15.29 -36.19
N GLY A 311 -33.82 15.12 -36.17
CA GLY A 311 -32.99 14.65 -37.30
C GLY A 311 -32.26 15.78 -38.03
N PHE A 312 -31.13 15.42 -38.66
CA PHE A 312 -30.34 16.24 -39.59
C PHE A 312 -29.64 17.51 -39.04
N ALA A 313 -28.67 17.31 -38.12
CA ALA A 313 -27.49 18.17 -37.99
C ALA A 313 -26.33 17.48 -37.25
N GLY A 314 -25.26 17.11 -37.97
CA GLY A 314 -23.95 16.73 -37.41
C GLY A 314 -23.82 15.32 -36.80
N PHE A 315 -22.61 14.76 -36.85
CA PHE A 315 -22.26 13.41 -36.37
C PHE A 315 -21.57 13.42 -34.99
N GLN A 316 -21.65 14.52 -34.24
CA GLN A 316 -20.87 14.73 -33.01
C GLN A 316 -21.44 14.06 -31.75
N THR A 317 -22.61 13.41 -31.83
CA THR A 317 -23.20 12.63 -30.73
C THR A 317 -24.11 11.53 -31.27
N SER A 318 -24.21 10.41 -30.55
CA SER A 318 -25.18 9.34 -30.79
C SER A 318 -26.61 9.86 -30.60
N SER A 319 -27.50 9.52 -31.52
CA SER A 319 -28.90 9.96 -31.43
C SER A 319 -29.57 9.52 -30.12
N HIS A 320 -30.49 10.34 -29.61
CA HIS A 320 -31.25 9.99 -28.40
C HIS A 320 -31.97 8.62 -28.54
N ALA A 321 -32.43 8.28 -29.75
CA ALA A 321 -33.03 6.98 -30.03
C ALA A 321 -32.02 5.81 -29.94
N MET A 322 -30.82 5.95 -30.52
CA MET A 322 -29.75 4.93 -30.42
C MET A 322 -29.27 4.78 -28.99
N ALA A 323 -29.05 5.89 -28.29
CA ALA A 323 -28.59 5.89 -26.91
C ALA A 323 -29.62 5.24 -25.98
N THR A 324 -30.90 5.59 -26.13
CA THR A 324 -32.00 4.96 -25.36
C THR A 324 -32.14 3.47 -25.69
N ALA A 325 -31.95 3.06 -26.94
CA ALA A 325 -31.98 1.64 -27.31
C ALA A 325 -30.79 0.85 -26.73
N LEU A 326 -29.59 1.45 -26.70
CA LEU A 326 -28.42 0.86 -26.06
C LEU A 326 -28.62 0.76 -24.54
N ASP A 327 -29.00 1.84 -23.88
CA ASP A 327 -29.22 1.91 -22.43
C ASP A 327 -30.32 0.94 -21.97
N ALA A 328 -31.43 0.84 -22.71
CA ALA A 328 -32.49 -0.12 -22.43
C ALA A 328 -32.02 -1.58 -22.57
N ARG A 329 -31.16 -1.86 -23.56
CA ARG A 329 -30.64 -3.21 -23.80
C ARG A 329 -29.55 -3.61 -22.79
N LEU A 330 -28.72 -2.67 -22.35
CA LEU A 330 -27.80 -2.85 -21.20
C LEU A 330 -28.59 -3.11 -19.91
N SER A 331 -29.65 -2.33 -19.65
CA SER A 331 -30.50 -2.46 -18.47
C SER A 331 -31.31 -3.77 -18.43
N ALA A 332 -31.59 -4.37 -19.58
CA ALA A 332 -32.33 -5.64 -19.68
C ALA A 332 -31.50 -6.87 -19.24
N GLY A 333 -30.17 -6.76 -19.14
CA GLY A 333 -29.30 -7.89 -18.77
C GLY A 333 -29.14 -8.98 -19.86
N ASP A 334 -29.65 -8.71 -21.07
CA ASP A 334 -29.65 -9.63 -22.22
C ASP A 334 -28.29 -9.70 -22.95
N TRP A 335 -27.21 -9.19 -22.34
CA TRP A 335 -25.86 -9.26 -22.86
C TRP A 335 -25.05 -10.32 -22.10
N ARG A 336 -24.54 -11.31 -22.83
CA ARG A 336 -23.43 -12.17 -22.41
C ARG A 336 -22.46 -12.23 -23.58
N GLY A 337 -21.33 -11.53 -23.50
CA GLY A 337 -20.39 -11.45 -24.60
C GLY A 337 -19.91 -10.03 -24.89
N ALA A 338 -20.08 -9.61 -26.14
CA ALA A 338 -19.31 -8.53 -26.73
C ALA A 338 -20.16 -7.37 -27.27
N ILE A 339 -19.59 -6.16 -27.31
CA ILE A 339 -20.24 -4.97 -27.89
C ILE A 339 -19.46 -4.45 -29.11
N GLU A 340 -20.15 -4.23 -30.22
CA GLU A 340 -19.60 -3.62 -31.43
C GLU A 340 -19.43 -2.09 -31.23
N LEU A 341 -18.19 -1.60 -31.28
CA LEU A 341 -17.84 -0.17 -31.25
C LEU A 341 -18.22 0.56 -32.54
N LEU A 342 -18.15 -0.15 -33.66
CA LEU A 342 -18.57 0.30 -34.98
C LEU A 342 -19.53 -0.76 -35.54
N PRO A 343 -20.86 -0.54 -35.52
CA PRO A 343 -21.83 -1.56 -35.85
C PRO A 343 -21.78 -2.04 -37.31
N ALA A 344 -21.85 -3.36 -37.52
CA ALA A 344 -21.88 -3.98 -38.85
C ALA A 344 -23.04 -3.48 -39.74
N ALA A 345 -24.13 -3.01 -39.13
CA ALA A 345 -25.32 -2.51 -39.81
C ALA A 345 -25.11 -1.21 -40.60
N TRP A 346 -24.13 -0.38 -40.22
CA TRP A 346 -23.85 0.90 -40.91
C TRP A 346 -23.38 0.71 -42.37
N GLY A 347 -22.76 -0.43 -42.67
CA GLY A 347 -22.32 -0.79 -44.02
C GLY A 347 -23.40 -1.46 -44.89
N LYS A 348 -24.64 -1.60 -44.42
CA LYS A 348 -25.71 -2.33 -45.12
C LYS A 348 -26.76 -1.39 -45.70
N GLU A 349 -27.23 -1.68 -46.90
CA GLU A 349 -28.29 -0.89 -47.56
C GLU A 349 -29.72 -1.19 -47.06
N GLN A 350 -29.87 -1.79 -45.88
CA GLN A 350 -31.17 -2.19 -45.34
C GLN A 350 -31.22 -1.99 -43.82
N GLY A 351 -32.31 -1.37 -43.34
CA GLY A 351 -32.60 -1.14 -41.92
C GLY A 351 -32.60 0.32 -41.50
N LEU A 352 -32.91 0.58 -40.22
CA LEU A 352 -33.02 1.91 -39.61
C LEU A 352 -31.71 2.73 -39.57
N PHE A 353 -30.57 2.13 -39.92
CA PHE A 353 -29.23 2.74 -39.87
C PHE A 353 -28.55 2.76 -41.25
N HIS A 354 -29.34 2.85 -42.32
CA HIS A 354 -28.83 2.90 -43.69
C HIS A 354 -28.11 4.23 -43.98
N PHE A 355 -26.87 4.13 -44.50
CA PHE A 355 -26.03 5.29 -44.83
C PHE A 355 -26.62 6.18 -45.92
N GLY A 356 -27.28 5.63 -46.94
CA GLY A 356 -27.85 6.42 -48.05
C GLY A 356 -28.96 7.38 -47.63
N THR A 357 -29.60 7.13 -46.49
CA THR A 357 -30.58 8.00 -45.81
C THR A 357 -29.95 8.94 -44.76
N HIS A 358 -28.63 8.94 -44.60
CA HIS A 358 -27.95 9.70 -43.56
C HIS A 358 -27.67 11.16 -43.98
N PRO A 359 -27.72 12.16 -43.07
CA PRO A 359 -27.27 13.54 -43.33
C PRO A 359 -25.84 13.69 -43.88
N LEU A 360 -25.01 12.63 -43.77
CA LEU A 360 -23.64 12.62 -44.28
C LEU A 360 -23.56 12.20 -45.75
N HIS A 361 -24.64 11.62 -46.27
CA HIS A 361 -24.75 11.20 -47.65
C HIS A 361 -25.00 12.40 -48.57
N GLN A 362 -24.40 12.40 -49.77
CA GLN A 362 -24.52 13.50 -50.73
C GLN A 362 -25.97 13.82 -51.14
N LEU A 363 -26.88 12.82 -51.16
CA LEU A 363 -28.32 13.05 -51.42
C LEU A 363 -29.01 13.96 -50.38
N HIS A 364 -28.39 14.15 -49.21
CA HIS A 364 -28.93 14.96 -48.11
C HIS A 364 -28.03 16.15 -47.74
N GLY A 365 -27.14 16.56 -48.66
CA GLY A 365 -26.24 17.70 -48.47
C GLY A 365 -24.97 17.37 -47.68
N GLY A 366 -24.70 16.09 -47.40
CA GLY A 366 -23.46 15.64 -46.79
C GLY A 366 -22.31 15.48 -47.79
N ARG A 367 -21.10 15.21 -47.29
CA ARG A 367 -19.87 15.18 -48.10
C ARG A 367 -19.61 13.85 -48.81
N TRP A 368 -20.13 12.75 -48.27
CA TRP A 368 -19.71 11.39 -48.62
C TRP A 368 -20.78 10.65 -49.43
N GLN A 369 -20.40 9.81 -50.39
CA GLN A 369 -21.33 9.07 -51.26
C GLN A 369 -21.53 7.63 -50.80
N GLN A 370 -20.55 7.00 -50.18
CA GLN A 370 -20.64 5.61 -49.69
C GLN A 370 -19.99 5.47 -48.29
N PRO A 371 -20.36 4.45 -47.49
CA PRO A 371 -19.85 4.29 -46.13
C PRO A 371 -18.31 4.23 -46.05
N GLN A 372 -17.65 3.65 -47.05
CA GLN A 372 -16.19 3.56 -47.12
C GLN A 372 -15.50 4.92 -47.33
N ASP A 373 -16.19 5.95 -47.83
CA ASP A 373 -15.57 7.26 -48.01
C ASP A 373 -15.19 7.89 -46.65
N LEU A 374 -15.82 7.44 -45.55
CA LEU A 374 -15.45 7.79 -44.17
C LEU A 374 -14.10 7.20 -43.74
N LEU A 375 -13.67 6.06 -44.33
CA LEU A 375 -12.35 5.48 -44.08
C LEU A 375 -11.24 6.27 -44.76
N LEU A 376 -11.53 6.87 -45.92
CA LEU A 376 -10.54 7.48 -46.80
C LEU A 376 -10.39 9.00 -46.59
N ASP A 377 -11.30 9.62 -45.84
CA ASP A 377 -11.26 11.03 -45.49
C ASP A 377 -11.04 11.21 -43.97
N GLN A 378 -10.08 12.04 -43.59
CA GLN A 378 -9.68 12.24 -42.19
C GLN A 378 -10.85 12.67 -41.29
N ALA A 379 -11.69 13.58 -41.80
CA ALA A 379 -12.88 14.04 -41.08
C ALA A 379 -13.95 12.94 -40.92
N GLY A 380 -13.91 11.88 -41.73
CA GLY A 380 -14.72 10.69 -41.55
C GLY A 380 -14.19 9.79 -40.44
N GLN A 381 -12.86 9.55 -40.40
CA GLN A 381 -12.22 8.74 -39.37
C GLN A 381 -12.40 9.34 -37.96
N GLU A 382 -12.25 10.65 -37.82
CA GLU A 382 -12.42 11.34 -36.53
C GLU A 382 -13.84 11.09 -35.95
N LEU A 383 -14.88 11.09 -36.79
CA LEU A 383 -16.26 10.81 -36.39
C LEU A 383 -16.51 9.34 -36.00
N LEU A 384 -15.77 8.39 -36.56
CA LEU A 384 -15.84 6.98 -36.18
C LEU A 384 -15.23 6.74 -34.79
N ILE A 385 -14.14 7.45 -34.46
CA ILE A 385 -13.50 7.41 -33.13
C ILE A 385 -14.39 8.06 -32.07
N ASP A 386 -15.00 9.21 -32.38
CA ASP A 386 -15.93 9.87 -31.45
C ASP A 386 -17.15 8.99 -31.12
N HIS A 387 -17.71 8.28 -32.11
CA HIS A 387 -18.79 7.31 -31.86
C HIS A 387 -18.36 6.17 -30.95
N ALA A 388 -17.22 5.52 -31.24
CA ALA A 388 -16.70 4.43 -30.43
C ALA A 388 -16.43 4.87 -28.98
N HIS A 389 -15.97 6.11 -28.79
CA HIS A 389 -15.74 6.70 -27.46
C HIS A 389 -17.04 6.84 -26.66
N GLU A 390 -18.15 7.26 -27.27
CA GLU A 390 -19.44 7.31 -26.59
C GLU A 390 -19.99 5.92 -26.22
N VAL A 391 -19.85 4.93 -27.12
CA VAL A 391 -20.28 3.55 -26.86
C VAL A 391 -19.48 2.93 -25.70
N LEU A 392 -18.16 3.19 -25.65
CA LEU A 392 -17.29 2.85 -24.53
C LEU A 392 -17.76 3.53 -23.23
N ALA A 393 -17.84 4.86 -23.23
CA ALA A 393 -18.18 5.67 -22.06
C ALA A 393 -19.52 5.26 -21.42
N ARG A 394 -20.49 4.83 -22.23
CA ARG A 394 -21.81 4.37 -21.78
C ARG A 394 -21.82 2.93 -21.28
N SER A 395 -21.09 2.03 -21.94
CA SER A 395 -21.26 0.59 -21.70
C SER A 395 -20.22 0.00 -20.75
N HIS A 396 -19.03 0.59 -20.61
CA HIS A 396 -17.89 0.00 -19.88
C HIS A 396 -18.16 -0.35 -18.40
N TRP A 397 -19.04 0.35 -17.69
CA TRP A 397 -19.42 -0.03 -16.31
C TRP A 397 -20.29 -1.31 -16.22
N SER A 398 -20.66 -1.92 -17.35
CA SER A 398 -21.47 -3.15 -17.38
C SER A 398 -20.57 -4.38 -17.14
N PRO A 399 -20.75 -5.14 -16.04
CA PRO A 399 -19.89 -6.28 -15.71
C PRO A 399 -20.12 -7.51 -16.62
N GLN A 400 -21.14 -7.47 -17.47
CA GLN A 400 -21.53 -8.55 -18.39
C GLN A 400 -20.78 -8.51 -19.74
N ILE A 401 -20.08 -7.41 -20.03
CA ILE A 401 -19.23 -7.28 -21.22
C ILE A 401 -17.90 -7.99 -20.91
N VAL A 402 -17.48 -8.89 -21.79
CA VAL A 402 -16.18 -9.58 -21.67
C VAL A 402 -15.16 -9.10 -22.71
N GLU A 403 -15.61 -8.50 -23.81
CA GLU A 403 -14.76 -7.98 -24.89
C GLU A 403 -15.48 -6.89 -25.72
N TRP A 404 -14.69 -6.10 -26.46
CA TRP A 404 -15.15 -5.14 -27.45
C TRP A 404 -14.93 -5.66 -28.87
N GLN A 405 -15.69 -5.17 -29.84
CA GLN A 405 -15.58 -5.61 -31.23
C GLN A 405 -15.55 -4.45 -32.23
N MET A 406 -14.65 -4.50 -33.21
CA MET A 406 -14.78 -3.74 -34.45
C MET A 406 -15.66 -4.56 -35.41
N GLY A 407 -16.98 -4.32 -35.33
CA GLY A 407 -18.01 -5.06 -36.08
C GLY A 407 -18.20 -4.62 -37.53
N TRP A 408 -17.63 -3.47 -37.92
CA TRP A 408 -17.79 -2.90 -39.25
C TRP A 408 -17.19 -3.82 -40.33
N ARG A 409 -17.95 -4.08 -41.40
CA ARG A 409 -17.62 -5.05 -42.48
C ARG A 409 -18.03 -4.49 -43.84
N VAL A 410 -17.56 -3.28 -44.17
CA VAL A 410 -17.74 -2.69 -45.51
C VAL A 410 -16.85 -3.45 -46.50
N ALA A 411 -17.17 -3.40 -47.79
CA ALA A 411 -16.33 -3.98 -48.81
C ALA A 411 -14.95 -3.28 -48.85
N ASP A 412 -13.89 -4.08 -48.83
CA ASP A 412 -12.53 -3.66 -49.15
C ASP A 412 -12.40 -3.60 -50.68
N ASP A 413 -11.98 -2.47 -51.24
CA ASP A 413 -11.69 -2.32 -52.66
C ASP A 413 -10.34 -2.93 -53.07
N GLY A 414 -9.55 -3.39 -52.09
CA GLY A 414 -8.25 -4.02 -52.28
C GLY A 414 -7.10 -3.02 -52.42
N SER A 415 -7.35 -1.72 -52.27
CA SER A 415 -6.30 -0.71 -52.34
C SER A 415 -5.45 -0.66 -51.07
N ALA A 416 -4.15 -0.47 -51.25
CA ALA A 416 -3.21 -0.29 -50.14
C ALA A 416 -3.56 0.94 -49.26
N ALA A 417 -4.21 1.95 -49.85
CA ALA A 417 -4.68 3.13 -49.12
C ALA A 417 -5.84 2.80 -48.17
N GLN A 418 -6.88 2.10 -48.63
CA GLN A 418 -8.00 1.70 -47.75
C GLN A 418 -7.53 0.77 -46.64
N ARG A 419 -6.61 -0.16 -46.94
CA ARG A 419 -6.01 -1.04 -45.94
C ARG A 419 -5.22 -0.28 -44.87
N ALA A 420 -4.34 0.65 -45.26
CA ALA A 420 -3.57 1.46 -44.30
C ALA A 420 -4.48 2.34 -43.42
N SER A 421 -5.57 2.88 -43.98
CA SER A 421 -6.59 3.60 -43.22
C SER A 421 -7.34 2.70 -42.22
N LEU A 422 -7.66 1.45 -42.59
CA LEU A 422 -8.27 0.47 -41.70
C LEU A 422 -7.33 0.04 -40.56
N GLU A 423 -6.05 -0.18 -40.85
CA GLU A 423 -5.01 -0.50 -39.85
C GLU A 423 -4.85 0.67 -38.86
N THR A 424 -4.81 1.91 -39.37
CA THR A 424 -4.78 3.15 -38.56
C THR A 424 -6.00 3.28 -37.65
N LEU A 425 -7.22 3.06 -38.19
CA LEU A 425 -8.47 3.13 -37.43
C LEU A 425 -8.53 2.05 -36.34
N HIS A 426 -8.06 0.84 -36.63
CA HIS A 426 -7.98 -0.23 -35.64
C HIS A 426 -7.05 0.13 -34.48
N ASP A 427 -5.83 0.62 -34.76
CA ASP A 427 -4.89 0.99 -33.70
C ASP A 427 -5.42 2.15 -32.85
N GLN A 428 -6.09 3.14 -33.47
CA GLN A 428 -6.79 4.21 -32.75
C GLN A 428 -7.92 3.68 -31.84
N LEU A 429 -8.74 2.74 -32.31
CA LEU A 429 -9.80 2.10 -31.50
C LEU A 429 -9.22 1.24 -30.38
N LYS A 430 -8.12 0.53 -30.63
CA LYS A 430 -7.41 -0.28 -29.64
C LYS A 430 -6.82 0.58 -28.52
N ASP A 431 -6.21 1.70 -28.87
CA ASP A 431 -5.73 2.69 -27.91
C ASP A 431 -6.88 3.36 -27.13
N LEU A 432 -8.03 3.57 -27.78
CA LEU A 432 -9.24 4.10 -27.15
C LEU A 432 -9.81 3.12 -26.10
N VAL A 433 -9.96 1.84 -26.43
CA VAL A 433 -10.40 0.79 -25.50
C VAL A 433 -9.40 0.62 -24.34
N LYS A 434 -8.10 0.55 -24.66
CA LYS A 434 -7.01 0.45 -23.69
C LYS A 434 -6.96 1.63 -22.71
N ARG A 435 -7.49 2.80 -23.10
CA ARG A 435 -7.54 4.01 -22.26
C ARG A 435 -8.71 4.01 -21.27
N TYR A 436 -9.82 3.35 -21.59
CA TYR A 436 -11.08 3.52 -20.83
C TYR A 436 -11.64 2.26 -20.18
N ASP A 437 -11.22 1.05 -20.59
CA ASP A 437 -11.84 -0.19 -20.09
C ASP A 437 -10.94 -1.43 -20.02
N HIS A 438 -9.79 -1.44 -20.71
CA HIS A 438 -8.77 -2.50 -20.67
C HIS A 438 -9.18 -3.92 -21.13
N ARG A 439 -10.48 -4.24 -21.23
CA ARG A 439 -10.99 -5.48 -21.84
C ARG A 439 -10.58 -5.58 -23.33
N PRO A 440 -10.38 -6.80 -23.87
CA PRO A 440 -9.81 -6.98 -25.20
C PRO A 440 -10.71 -6.43 -26.31
N LEU A 441 -10.12 -5.80 -27.33
CA LEU A 441 -10.78 -5.44 -28.59
C LEU A 441 -10.49 -6.51 -29.64
N ARG A 442 -11.52 -7.18 -30.16
CA ARG A 442 -11.42 -8.07 -31.32
C ARG A 442 -11.82 -7.35 -32.60
N VAL A 443 -11.21 -7.73 -33.71
CA VAL A 443 -11.51 -7.18 -35.04
C VAL A 443 -12.02 -8.29 -35.94
N TYR A 444 -13.13 -8.02 -36.64
CA TYR A 444 -13.74 -8.97 -37.58
C TYR A 444 -13.74 -8.48 -39.04
N HIS A 445 -12.96 -7.44 -39.36
CA HIS A 445 -12.86 -6.88 -40.70
C HIS A 445 -11.95 -7.76 -41.60
N PRO A 446 -12.39 -8.25 -42.76
CA PRO A 446 -11.61 -9.18 -43.59
C PRO A 446 -10.21 -8.70 -43.99
N ALA A 447 -10.04 -7.39 -44.24
CA ALA A 447 -8.74 -6.79 -44.57
C ALA A 447 -7.74 -6.72 -43.40
N LEU A 448 -8.24 -6.76 -42.15
CA LEU A 448 -7.45 -6.70 -40.92
C LEU A 448 -7.25 -8.07 -40.27
N LEU A 449 -8.02 -9.07 -40.70
CA LEU A 449 -7.84 -10.47 -40.33
C LEU A 449 -6.73 -11.10 -41.20
N PRO A 450 -5.71 -11.76 -40.64
CA PRO A 450 -4.64 -12.39 -41.42
C PRO A 450 -5.06 -13.75 -41.99
N PHE A 451 -6.15 -13.79 -42.74
CA PHE A 451 -6.57 -15.01 -43.43
C PHE A 451 -5.56 -15.38 -44.52
N THR A 452 -4.91 -16.54 -44.38
CA THR A 452 -4.12 -17.15 -45.45
C THR A 452 -4.88 -18.33 -46.06
N GLN A 453 -5.51 -18.04 -47.20
CA GLN A 453 -6.16 -18.98 -48.12
C GLN A 453 -7.50 -19.58 -47.66
N GLN A 454 -8.52 -19.39 -48.49
CA GLN A 454 -9.77 -20.14 -48.44
C GLN A 454 -9.53 -21.54 -49.04
N ASP A 455 -9.90 -22.60 -48.33
CA ASP A 455 -9.80 -23.96 -48.89
C ASP A 455 -10.83 -24.19 -50.02
N HIS A 456 -10.69 -25.30 -50.75
CA HIS A 456 -11.60 -25.65 -51.85
C HIS A 456 -13.07 -25.81 -51.41
N ASN A 457 -13.31 -25.92 -50.10
CA ASN A 457 -14.62 -26.12 -49.46
C ASN A 457 -15.14 -24.84 -48.76
N ARG A 458 -14.48 -23.69 -48.97
CA ARG A 458 -14.83 -22.35 -48.43
C ARG A 458 -14.67 -22.15 -46.91
N HIS A 459 -13.91 -23.00 -46.23
CA HIS A 459 -13.57 -22.77 -44.82
C HIS A 459 -12.47 -21.71 -44.66
N TRP A 460 -12.56 -20.95 -43.57
CA TRP A 460 -11.56 -19.98 -43.13
C TRP A 460 -10.98 -20.47 -41.80
N SER A 461 -9.65 -20.52 -41.68
CA SER A 461 -8.96 -20.77 -40.41
C SER A 461 -8.34 -19.49 -39.87
N GLU A 462 -8.53 -19.19 -38.59
CA GLU A 462 -7.80 -18.12 -37.90
C GLU A 462 -6.29 -18.40 -37.93
N SER A 463 -5.49 -17.38 -38.21
CA SER A 463 -4.06 -17.38 -37.92
C SER A 463 -3.84 -16.94 -36.47
N GLY A 464 -3.19 -17.77 -35.66
CA GLY A 464 -2.54 -17.27 -34.45
C GLY A 464 -1.43 -16.28 -34.81
N ASN A 465 -0.92 -15.54 -33.83
CA ASN A 465 0.27 -14.70 -34.01
C ASN A 465 1.43 -15.57 -34.50
N ILE A 466 1.78 -15.49 -35.78
CA ILE A 466 2.96 -16.16 -36.33
C ILE A 466 4.18 -15.38 -35.87
N TYR A 467 4.92 -15.92 -34.90
CA TYR A 467 6.17 -15.34 -34.44
C TYR A 467 7.24 -15.59 -35.48
N ARG A 468 7.78 -14.50 -36.05
CA ARG A 468 8.88 -14.54 -37.00
C ARG A 468 10.18 -14.20 -36.28
N LEU A 469 11.09 -15.16 -36.21
CA LEU A 469 12.36 -15.07 -35.48
C LEU A 469 13.50 -15.20 -36.48
N GLU A 470 14.40 -14.21 -36.51
CA GLU A 470 15.63 -14.31 -37.29
C GLU A 470 16.70 -15.00 -36.43
N LEU A 471 17.47 -15.91 -37.04
CA LEU A 471 18.58 -16.55 -36.34
C LEU A 471 19.74 -15.56 -36.24
N ASP A 472 20.34 -15.48 -35.05
CA ASP A 472 21.47 -14.59 -34.78
C ASP A 472 22.80 -15.10 -35.38
N HIS A 473 23.87 -14.35 -35.14
CA HIS A 473 25.23 -14.67 -35.57
C HIS A 473 25.81 -15.98 -34.98
N GLN A 474 25.13 -16.62 -34.02
CA GLN A 474 25.48 -17.92 -33.44
C GLN A 474 24.55 -19.03 -33.98
N GLY A 475 23.63 -18.69 -34.88
CA GLY A 475 22.64 -19.61 -35.43
C GLY A 475 21.47 -19.90 -34.48
N LEU A 476 21.21 -19.03 -33.51
CA LEU A 476 20.16 -19.22 -32.51
C LEU A 476 18.98 -18.28 -32.74
N ALA A 477 17.77 -18.80 -32.60
CA ALA A 477 16.53 -18.03 -32.56
C ALA A 477 15.70 -18.43 -31.33
N ASN A 478 15.32 -17.46 -30.50
CA ASN A 478 14.60 -17.71 -29.26
C ASN A 478 13.31 -16.89 -29.19
N LEU A 479 12.18 -17.55 -29.01
CA LEU A 479 10.91 -16.96 -28.59
C LEU A 479 10.74 -17.20 -27.10
N ALA A 480 10.67 -16.12 -26.31
CA ALA A 480 10.31 -16.17 -24.89
C ALA A 480 8.90 -15.60 -24.68
N LEU A 481 8.06 -16.32 -23.93
CA LEU A 481 6.74 -15.90 -23.47
C LEU A 481 6.74 -15.97 -21.94
N SER A 482 6.15 -14.99 -21.27
CA SER A 482 5.89 -15.03 -19.82
C SER A 482 4.40 -15.32 -19.59
N PRO A 483 3.99 -16.59 -19.41
CA PRO A 483 2.58 -16.90 -19.24
C PRO A 483 2.04 -16.36 -17.90
N ASP A 484 0.87 -15.76 -17.97
CA ASP A 484 0.09 -15.29 -16.83
C ASP A 484 -0.62 -16.45 -16.11
N ARG A 485 -1.03 -17.46 -16.87
CA ARG A 485 -1.75 -18.67 -16.43
C ARG A 485 -0.89 -19.91 -16.15
N SER A 486 -1.47 -20.83 -15.39
CA SER A 486 -0.98 -22.21 -15.24
C SER A 486 -1.14 -23.01 -16.54
N PHE A 487 -0.29 -24.02 -16.74
CA PHE A 487 -0.45 -25.03 -17.81
C PHE A 487 -1.07 -26.33 -17.29
N TRP A 488 -1.60 -26.37 -16.06
CA TRP A 488 -2.10 -27.58 -15.41
C TRP A 488 -3.05 -28.43 -16.26
N GLU A 489 -4.04 -27.81 -16.89
CA GLU A 489 -5.10 -28.47 -17.70
C GLU A 489 -4.63 -28.93 -19.10
N ILE A 490 -3.38 -28.65 -19.50
CA ILE A 490 -2.87 -28.91 -20.85
C ILE A 490 -2.01 -30.17 -20.84
N ASP A 491 -2.47 -31.28 -21.42
CA ASP A 491 -1.66 -32.50 -21.56
C ASP A 491 -0.72 -32.43 -22.78
N GLN A 492 -1.20 -31.90 -23.92
CA GLN A 492 -0.39 -31.70 -25.13
C GLN A 492 -0.74 -30.38 -25.82
N GLN A 493 0.26 -29.70 -26.37
CA GLN A 493 0.11 -28.49 -27.18
C GLN A 493 0.70 -28.71 -28.58
N HIS A 494 -0.10 -28.45 -29.62
CA HIS A 494 0.33 -28.57 -31.01
C HIS A 494 0.79 -27.21 -31.53
N ILE A 495 2.02 -27.14 -32.06
CA ILE A 495 2.53 -25.95 -32.74
C ILE A 495 2.80 -26.27 -34.22
N PHE A 496 2.81 -25.24 -35.07
CA PHE A 496 3.25 -25.35 -36.44
C PHE A 496 4.47 -24.47 -36.67
N VAL A 497 5.48 -25.00 -37.34
CA VAL A 497 6.75 -24.31 -37.57
C VAL A 497 7.17 -24.37 -39.04
N ARG A 498 7.87 -23.32 -39.52
CA ARG A 498 8.54 -23.28 -40.83
C ARG A 498 9.94 -22.71 -40.65
N PHE A 499 10.93 -23.30 -41.30
CA PHE A 499 12.28 -22.74 -41.38
C PHE A 499 12.60 -22.35 -42.83
N HIS A 500 13.02 -21.10 -43.02
CA HIS A 500 13.45 -20.54 -44.30
C HIS A 500 14.95 -20.27 -44.23
N GLY A 501 15.77 -20.87 -45.10
CA GLY A 501 17.22 -20.64 -45.13
C GLY A 501 18.03 -21.77 -45.77
N SER A 502 19.35 -21.65 -45.76
CA SER A 502 20.27 -22.76 -46.04
C SER A 502 20.38 -23.71 -44.84
N GLY A 503 20.63 -24.99 -45.12
CA GLY A 503 20.85 -26.04 -44.13
C GLY A 503 19.59 -26.49 -43.37
N GLY A 504 19.81 -27.09 -42.20
CA GLY A 504 18.76 -27.48 -41.26
C GLY A 504 18.86 -26.76 -39.90
N CYS A 505 17.89 -27.04 -39.05
CA CYS A 505 17.73 -26.45 -37.73
C CYS A 505 16.98 -27.40 -36.78
N SER A 506 17.53 -27.59 -35.58
CA SER A 506 16.87 -28.34 -34.49
C SER A 506 15.97 -27.41 -33.66
N VAL A 507 14.75 -27.84 -33.36
CA VAL A 507 13.73 -27.06 -32.65
C VAL A 507 13.41 -27.71 -31.31
N HIS A 508 13.40 -26.89 -30.27
CA HIS A 508 13.14 -27.28 -28.89
C HIS A 508 12.06 -26.39 -28.27
N ALA A 509 11.21 -26.96 -27.41
CA ALA A 509 10.50 -26.18 -26.40
C ALA A 509 11.42 -26.01 -25.18
N TRP A 510 11.31 -24.88 -24.51
CA TRP A 510 11.95 -24.67 -23.22
C TRP A 510 10.99 -24.01 -22.23
N MET A 511 11.23 -24.21 -20.95
CA MET A 511 10.51 -23.50 -19.90
C MET A 511 11.37 -23.27 -18.66
N ILE A 512 11.02 -22.25 -17.89
CA ILE A 512 11.56 -21.92 -16.58
C ILE A 512 10.41 -22.03 -15.57
N ASP A 513 10.54 -22.90 -14.56
CA ASP A 513 9.52 -23.10 -13.54
C ASP A 513 9.50 -22.00 -12.46
N ASP A 514 8.63 -22.13 -11.46
CA ASP A 514 8.54 -21.19 -10.33
C ASP A 514 9.77 -21.19 -9.40
N GLU A 515 10.70 -22.12 -9.58
CA GLU A 515 11.99 -22.22 -8.87
C GLU A 515 13.18 -21.76 -9.73
N HIS A 516 12.92 -21.10 -10.88
CA HIS A 516 13.91 -20.63 -11.85
C HIS A 516 14.74 -21.75 -12.50
N ARG A 517 14.23 -22.99 -12.53
CA ARG A 517 14.90 -24.13 -13.18
C ARG A 517 14.52 -24.24 -14.66
N TYR A 518 15.50 -24.43 -15.51
CA TYR A 518 15.34 -24.53 -16.96
C TYR A 518 15.18 -25.97 -17.41
N TYR A 519 14.08 -26.27 -18.12
CA TYR A 519 13.84 -27.54 -18.78
C TYR A 519 13.73 -27.34 -20.28
N ARG A 520 14.25 -28.29 -21.06
CA ARG A 520 14.18 -28.32 -22.53
C ARG A 520 13.60 -29.63 -23.04
N GLN A 521 12.67 -29.56 -23.99
CA GLN A 521 12.14 -30.72 -24.71
C GLN A 521 12.50 -30.57 -26.20
N GLU A 522 13.16 -31.57 -26.77
CA GLU A 522 13.39 -31.63 -28.22
C GLU A 522 12.07 -31.92 -28.94
N LEU A 523 11.72 -31.09 -29.93
CA LEU A 523 10.47 -31.24 -30.70
C LEU A 523 10.71 -31.85 -32.09
N GLY A 524 11.91 -31.68 -32.64
CA GLY A 524 12.35 -32.29 -33.89
C GLY A 524 13.21 -31.38 -34.76
N HIS A 525 13.50 -31.86 -35.98
CA HIS A 525 14.40 -31.21 -36.94
C HIS A 525 13.67 -30.63 -38.15
N LEU A 526 14.07 -29.43 -38.57
CA LEU A 526 13.58 -28.73 -39.75
C LEU A 526 14.66 -28.59 -40.82
N GLN A 527 14.24 -28.74 -42.08
CA GLN A 527 15.03 -28.38 -43.25
C GLN A 527 14.62 -26.98 -43.72
N GLY A 528 15.55 -26.15 -44.19
CA GLY A 528 15.33 -24.74 -44.59
C GLY A 528 14.47 -24.49 -45.84
N ASN A 529 13.63 -25.46 -46.21
CA ASN A 529 12.81 -25.46 -47.42
C ASN A 529 11.44 -24.76 -47.26
N GLY A 530 11.19 -24.06 -46.15
CA GLY A 530 9.97 -23.31 -45.89
C GLY A 530 8.70 -24.14 -45.68
N ARG A 531 8.79 -25.47 -45.60
CA ARG A 531 7.61 -26.33 -45.40
C ARG A 531 7.09 -26.22 -43.96
N ARG A 532 5.76 -26.07 -43.83
CA ARG A 532 5.06 -26.13 -42.53
C ARG A 532 5.11 -27.56 -42.00
N GLN A 533 5.63 -27.73 -40.80
CA GLN A 533 5.58 -28.98 -40.04
C GLN A 533 4.78 -28.77 -38.76
N ARG A 534 4.11 -29.84 -38.28
CA ARG A 534 3.43 -29.84 -36.98
C ARG A 534 4.35 -30.51 -35.96
N MET A 535 4.61 -29.82 -34.86
CA MET A 535 5.31 -30.34 -33.69
C MET A 535 4.36 -30.41 -32.50
N VAL A 536 4.67 -31.28 -31.53
CA VAL A 536 3.88 -31.48 -30.31
C VAL A 536 4.78 -31.23 -29.12
N ILE A 537 4.34 -30.36 -28.23
CA ILE A 537 4.93 -30.15 -26.91
C ILE A 537 4.13 -31.04 -25.96
N ASP A 538 4.80 -32.04 -25.40
CA ASP A 538 4.22 -32.99 -24.46
C ASP A 538 4.40 -32.48 -23.04
N TRP A 539 3.30 -32.31 -22.32
CA TRP A 539 3.27 -31.87 -20.92
C TRP A 539 2.88 -33.00 -19.96
N MET A 540 2.68 -34.23 -20.47
CA MET A 540 2.31 -35.37 -19.65
C MET A 540 3.44 -35.84 -18.73
N GLU A 541 3.11 -36.79 -17.87
CA GLU A 541 4.07 -37.43 -16.99
C GLU A 541 4.93 -38.42 -17.78
N GLY A 542 6.25 -38.39 -17.59
CA GLY A 542 7.19 -39.11 -18.44
C GLY A 542 7.54 -38.41 -19.77
N ALA A 543 7.00 -37.21 -20.05
CA ALA A 543 7.41 -36.41 -21.20
C ALA A 543 8.91 -36.05 -21.12
N ALA A 544 9.57 -35.98 -22.29
CA ALA A 544 11.03 -35.91 -22.43
C ALA A 544 11.64 -34.51 -22.17
N TRP A 545 11.20 -33.83 -21.11
CA TRP A 545 11.79 -32.58 -20.63
C TRP A 545 13.10 -32.86 -19.89
N GLN A 546 14.21 -32.42 -20.47
CA GLN A 546 15.56 -32.53 -19.93
C GLN A 546 15.86 -31.32 -19.03
N PRO A 547 16.32 -31.51 -17.78
CA PRO A 547 16.78 -30.41 -16.93
C PRO A 547 18.17 -29.91 -17.36
N GLU A 548 18.40 -28.60 -17.38
CA GLU A 548 19.73 -28.02 -17.66
C GLU A 548 20.28 -27.27 -16.44
N GLY A 549 21.50 -27.61 -16.02
CA GLY A 549 22.13 -27.02 -14.83
C GLY A 549 21.64 -27.55 -13.48
N HIS A 550 20.70 -28.50 -13.46
CA HIS A 550 20.22 -29.19 -12.26
C HIS A 550 19.84 -30.66 -12.55
N GLN A 551 19.54 -31.43 -11.51
CA GLN A 551 19.21 -32.86 -11.60
C GLN A 551 17.72 -33.19 -11.32
N THR A 552 16.88 -32.18 -11.08
CA THR A 552 15.44 -32.37 -10.83
C THR A 552 14.74 -32.93 -12.08
N PRO A 553 14.05 -34.08 -12.01
CA PRO A 553 13.31 -34.63 -13.15
C PRO A 553 12.02 -33.85 -13.45
N TRP A 554 11.48 -34.07 -14.65
CA TRP A 554 10.18 -33.56 -15.07
C TRP A 554 9.02 -34.22 -14.31
N GLN A 555 8.08 -33.39 -13.84
CA GLN A 555 6.91 -33.79 -13.07
C GLN A 555 5.74 -32.85 -13.34
N LEU A 556 4.51 -33.34 -13.22
CA LEU A 556 3.29 -32.55 -13.51
C LEU A 556 3.17 -31.29 -12.66
N GLY A 557 3.63 -31.32 -11.41
CA GLY A 557 3.66 -30.16 -10.52
C GLY A 557 4.36 -28.93 -11.11
N ARG A 558 5.29 -29.10 -12.06
CA ARG A 558 5.96 -28.00 -12.78
C ARG A 558 5.02 -27.23 -13.71
N LYS A 559 3.95 -27.86 -14.20
CA LYS A 559 2.90 -27.22 -15.03
C LYS A 559 2.09 -26.17 -14.26
N ARG A 560 1.97 -26.33 -12.92
CA ARG A 560 1.18 -25.42 -12.07
C ARG A 560 1.63 -23.97 -12.21
N ARG A 561 2.94 -23.76 -12.37
CA ARG A 561 3.52 -22.44 -12.60
C ARG A 561 4.80 -22.51 -13.44
N VAL A 562 4.70 -21.91 -14.62
CA VAL A 562 5.81 -21.65 -15.51
C VAL A 562 6.04 -20.14 -15.51
N ARG A 563 7.26 -19.69 -15.16
CA ARG A 563 7.62 -18.25 -15.17
C ARG A 563 7.85 -17.76 -16.59
N GLN A 564 8.53 -18.58 -17.40
CA GLN A 564 8.76 -18.33 -18.82
C GLN A 564 8.67 -19.64 -19.60
N PHE A 565 8.15 -19.57 -20.81
CA PHE A 565 8.03 -20.70 -21.75
C PHE A 565 8.37 -20.21 -23.14
N GLY A 566 8.98 -21.05 -23.97
CA GLY A 566 9.47 -20.60 -25.26
C GLY A 566 9.82 -21.70 -26.23
N ILE A 567 10.21 -21.26 -27.43
CA ILE A 567 10.73 -22.10 -28.51
C ILE A 567 12.14 -21.63 -28.84
N LEU A 568 13.09 -22.56 -28.86
CA LEU A 568 14.49 -22.35 -29.22
C LEU A 568 14.80 -23.13 -30.51
N ALA A 569 15.29 -22.42 -31.52
CA ALA A 569 15.86 -22.98 -32.74
C ALA A 569 17.38 -22.84 -32.73
N SER A 570 18.09 -23.90 -33.10
CA SER A 570 19.53 -23.89 -33.33
C SER A 570 19.87 -24.43 -34.70
N ALA A 571 20.59 -23.67 -35.50
CA ALA A 571 21.10 -24.08 -36.81
C ALA A 571 22.09 -25.25 -36.72
N ASP A 572 22.08 -26.13 -37.72
CA ASP A 572 23.08 -27.21 -37.83
C ASP A 572 24.47 -26.68 -38.23
N GLU A 573 24.50 -25.58 -38.99
CA GLU A 573 25.72 -24.92 -39.48
C GLU A 573 25.67 -23.41 -39.20
N ILE A 574 26.81 -22.85 -38.77
CA ILE A 574 27.01 -21.42 -38.51
C ILE A 574 27.80 -20.83 -39.69
N GLU A 575 27.08 -20.29 -40.69
CA GLU A 575 27.69 -19.54 -41.79
C GLU A 575 27.99 -18.08 -41.38
N ILE A 576 29.11 -17.53 -41.88
CA ILE A 576 29.58 -16.16 -41.61
C ILE A 576 28.83 -15.12 -42.49
N SER A 577 27.93 -15.55 -43.37
CA SER A 577 27.25 -14.72 -44.37
C SER A 577 25.79 -14.44 -43.99
N PRO A 578 25.28 -13.20 -44.15
CA PRO A 578 23.89 -12.86 -43.82
C PRO A 578 22.91 -13.40 -44.87
N THR A 579 22.47 -14.65 -44.70
CA THR A 579 21.28 -15.17 -45.36
C THR A 579 20.05 -14.97 -44.47
N ASN A 580 18.87 -14.74 -45.06
CA ASN A 580 17.60 -14.56 -44.35
C ASN A 580 17.14 -15.88 -43.69
N ARG A 581 17.80 -16.30 -42.61
CA ARG A 581 17.47 -17.51 -41.84
C ARG A 581 16.38 -17.18 -40.84
N VAL A 582 15.16 -17.64 -41.13
CA VAL A 582 13.95 -17.25 -40.40
C VAL A 582 13.19 -18.49 -39.95
N LEU A 583 12.91 -18.58 -38.65
CA LEU A 583 11.91 -19.49 -38.09
C LEU A 583 10.57 -18.76 -37.97
N GLU A 584 9.53 -19.28 -38.60
CA GLU A 584 8.14 -18.92 -38.30
C GLU A 584 7.54 -19.93 -37.33
N VAL A 585 6.99 -19.47 -36.20
CA VAL A 585 6.28 -20.27 -35.20
C VAL A 585 4.83 -19.81 -35.12
N ASP A 586 3.91 -20.67 -35.55
CA ASP A 586 2.48 -20.55 -35.33
C ASP A 586 2.10 -21.38 -34.09
N PRO A 587 1.69 -20.75 -32.98
CA PRO A 587 1.46 -21.43 -31.70
C PRO A 587 0.20 -22.32 -31.69
N GLY A 588 -0.59 -22.33 -32.77
CA GLY A 588 -1.61 -23.35 -33.04
C GLY A 588 -2.53 -23.65 -31.86
N PHE A 589 -3.26 -22.65 -31.35
CA PHE A 589 -4.12 -22.76 -30.15
C PHE A 589 -5.31 -23.72 -30.32
N ASN A 590 -5.01 -25.01 -30.31
CA ASN A 590 -5.95 -26.10 -30.19
C ASN A 590 -5.53 -26.88 -28.94
N TRP A 591 -5.91 -26.34 -27.78
CA TRP A 591 -5.73 -27.00 -26.49
C TRP A 591 -6.49 -28.32 -26.53
N SER A 592 -5.75 -29.43 -26.53
CA SER A 592 -6.35 -30.76 -26.54
C SER A 592 -7.20 -30.96 -25.29
N GLN A 593 -8.37 -31.59 -25.44
CA GLN A 593 -9.16 -32.01 -24.28
C GLN A 593 -8.29 -32.90 -23.37
N PRO A 594 -8.37 -32.78 -22.04
CA PRO A 594 -7.60 -33.63 -21.13
C PRO A 594 -7.91 -35.10 -21.41
N LEU A 595 -6.88 -35.88 -21.76
CA LEU A 595 -7.02 -37.29 -22.12
C LEU A 595 -7.02 -38.20 -20.87
N ARG A 596 -6.76 -37.63 -19.70
CA ARG A 596 -6.66 -38.33 -18.41
C ARG A 596 -8.00 -38.84 -17.91
N GLN A 597 -8.15 -40.16 -17.90
CA GLN A 597 -8.93 -40.82 -16.85
C GLN A 597 -8.10 -40.83 -15.57
N TRP A 598 -8.58 -40.17 -14.52
CA TRP A 598 -7.88 -40.12 -13.23
C TRP A 598 -8.30 -41.33 -12.36
N PRO A 599 -7.35 -42.09 -11.77
CA PRO A 599 -7.65 -43.19 -10.83
C PRO A 599 -8.27 -42.67 -9.53
N GLU A 600 -8.76 -43.54 -8.65
CA GLU A 600 -9.24 -43.12 -7.32
C GLU A 600 -8.14 -42.42 -6.48
N VAL A 601 -8.54 -41.62 -5.49
CA VAL A 601 -7.59 -40.89 -4.62
C VAL A 601 -7.03 -41.85 -3.57
N GLU A 602 -5.76 -42.22 -3.74
CA GLU A 602 -5.00 -43.06 -2.82
C GLU A 602 -4.13 -42.21 -1.88
N TRP A 603 -3.85 -42.73 -0.68
CA TRP A 603 -3.04 -42.08 0.35
C TRP A 603 -1.65 -42.72 0.41
N HIS A 604 -0.61 -41.97 0.07
CA HIS A 604 0.78 -42.44 0.12
C HIS A 604 1.51 -41.81 1.31
N TRP A 605 1.61 -42.55 2.41
CA TRP A 605 2.23 -42.07 3.65
C TRP A 605 3.75 -41.93 3.53
N LEU A 606 4.25 -40.69 3.62
CA LEU A 606 5.67 -40.36 3.70
C LEU A 606 6.16 -40.42 5.16
N HIS A 607 5.28 -40.04 6.08
CA HIS A 607 5.42 -40.23 7.52
C HIS A 607 4.01 -40.51 8.06
N ALA A 608 3.75 -41.78 8.37
CA ALA A 608 2.45 -42.23 8.87
C ALA A 608 2.20 -41.68 10.30
N PRO A 609 0.92 -41.51 10.71
CA PRO A 609 0.57 -41.02 12.05
C PRO A 609 1.21 -41.88 13.15
N GLU A 610 2.00 -41.26 14.03
CA GLU A 610 2.59 -41.91 15.20
C GLU A 610 1.51 -42.35 16.20
N THR A 611 1.75 -43.45 16.92
CA THR A 611 0.73 -44.06 17.82
C THR A 611 0.78 -43.55 19.26
N ALA A 612 1.79 -42.76 19.65
CA ALA A 612 1.88 -42.16 20.97
C ALA A 612 2.70 -40.85 20.95
N ILE A 613 2.33 -39.89 21.79
CA ILE A 613 3.04 -38.59 21.95
C ILE A 613 2.72 -37.96 23.32
N ALA A 614 3.51 -36.99 23.81
CA ALA A 614 3.12 -36.17 24.96
C ALA A 614 2.18 -35.01 24.55
N ALA A 615 1.31 -34.57 25.47
CA ALA A 615 0.48 -33.39 25.26
C ALA A 615 1.36 -32.14 25.03
N TRP A 616 0.90 -31.25 24.15
CA TRP A 616 1.60 -30.03 23.69
C TRP A 616 2.93 -30.23 22.94
N GLN A 617 3.36 -31.47 22.74
CA GLN A 617 4.45 -31.78 21.81
C GLN A 617 3.94 -31.71 20.35
N PRO A 618 4.69 -31.11 19.42
CA PRO A 618 4.37 -31.11 18.00
C PRO A 618 4.23 -32.53 17.43
N TYR A 619 3.02 -32.87 17.00
CA TYR A 619 2.71 -34.06 16.20
C TYR A 619 2.70 -33.68 14.72
N GLU A 620 3.21 -34.55 13.85
CA GLU A 620 3.19 -34.34 12.39
C GLU A 620 2.83 -35.64 11.66
N ALA A 621 2.06 -35.53 10.59
CA ALA A 621 1.87 -36.58 9.60
C ALA A 621 2.16 -36.02 8.20
N ARG A 622 2.74 -36.82 7.31
CA ARG A 622 3.09 -36.42 5.93
C ARG A 622 2.61 -37.46 4.92
N PHE A 623 1.97 -37.01 3.86
CA PHE A 623 1.44 -37.89 2.82
C PHE A 623 1.37 -37.17 1.46
N ALA A 624 1.52 -37.94 0.39
CA ALA A 624 1.09 -37.56 -0.94
C ALA A 624 -0.30 -38.16 -1.22
N LEU A 625 -1.02 -37.57 -2.17
CA LEU A 625 -2.27 -38.11 -2.72
C LEU A 625 -2.01 -38.51 -4.17
N SER A 626 -2.61 -39.61 -4.66
CA SER A 626 -2.48 -40.01 -6.08
C SER A 626 -3.07 -39.01 -7.07
N ARG A 627 -3.88 -38.07 -6.59
CA ARG A 627 -4.39 -36.92 -7.36
C ARG A 627 -3.84 -35.61 -6.80
N GLU A 628 -3.59 -34.71 -7.75
CA GLU A 628 -3.11 -33.37 -7.51
C GLU A 628 -4.09 -32.33 -8.08
N VAL A 629 -3.89 -31.06 -7.72
CA VAL A 629 -4.66 -29.90 -8.21
C VAL A 629 -3.73 -28.77 -8.59
N ASP A 630 -4.21 -27.78 -9.36
CA ASP A 630 -3.40 -26.63 -9.79
C ASP A 630 -2.94 -25.76 -8.61
N ASN A 631 -3.85 -25.40 -7.72
CA ASN A 631 -3.57 -24.61 -6.51
C ASN A 631 -3.88 -25.39 -5.22
N PRO A 632 -2.92 -26.13 -4.65
CA PRO A 632 -3.13 -26.88 -3.41
C PRO A 632 -3.20 -26.00 -2.15
N TYR A 633 -3.12 -24.67 -2.31
CA TYR A 633 -3.32 -23.69 -1.24
C TYR A 633 -4.77 -23.16 -1.19
N ASP A 634 -5.56 -23.34 -2.25
CA ASP A 634 -6.97 -22.93 -2.31
C ASP A 634 -7.88 -24.06 -1.81
N PRO A 635 -8.63 -23.90 -0.71
CA PRO A 635 -9.55 -24.90 -0.23
C PRO A 635 -10.74 -25.15 -1.19
N GLN A 636 -11.00 -24.25 -2.16
CA GLN A 636 -11.96 -24.51 -3.24
C GLN A 636 -11.39 -25.46 -4.32
N GLN A 637 -10.08 -25.71 -4.33
CA GLN A 637 -9.46 -26.73 -5.19
C GLN A 637 -9.05 -27.97 -4.40
N ALA A 638 -8.47 -27.83 -3.21
CA ALA A 638 -8.09 -28.94 -2.35
C ALA A 638 -8.38 -28.66 -0.87
N GLU A 639 -9.52 -29.15 -0.38
CA GLU A 639 -9.82 -29.16 1.04
C GLU A 639 -9.32 -30.47 1.66
N VAL A 640 -8.09 -30.44 2.18
CA VAL A 640 -7.50 -31.54 2.96
C VAL A 640 -7.47 -31.19 4.45
N SER A 641 -7.88 -32.14 5.29
CA SER A 641 -8.07 -31.97 6.74
C SER A 641 -7.98 -33.30 7.50
N ALA A 642 -7.82 -33.25 8.82
CA ALA A 642 -8.08 -34.37 9.71
C ALA A 642 -9.31 -34.12 10.58
N GLU A 643 -10.20 -35.10 10.66
CA GLU A 643 -11.21 -35.23 11.71
C GLU A 643 -10.55 -35.83 12.96
N LEU A 644 -10.80 -35.25 14.13
CA LEU A 644 -10.29 -35.72 15.42
C LEU A 644 -11.43 -36.00 16.39
N ASN A 645 -11.34 -37.11 17.13
CA ASN A 645 -12.15 -37.43 18.30
C ASN A 645 -11.23 -37.49 19.53
N GLY A 646 -11.50 -36.65 20.53
CA GLY A 646 -10.75 -36.56 21.79
C GLY A 646 -11.29 -37.46 22.90
N PRO A 647 -10.51 -37.66 23.98
CA PRO A 647 -10.82 -38.62 25.05
C PRO A 647 -12.05 -38.24 25.89
N GLN A 648 -12.46 -36.97 25.91
CA GLN A 648 -13.69 -36.52 26.59
C GLN A 648 -14.88 -36.35 25.61
N GLY A 649 -14.76 -36.91 24.40
CA GLY A 649 -15.79 -36.82 23.36
C GLY A 649 -15.76 -35.53 22.54
N GLN A 650 -14.72 -34.71 22.68
CA GLN A 650 -14.51 -33.54 21.82
C GLN A 650 -14.37 -33.95 20.35
N ARG A 651 -14.84 -33.11 19.43
CA ARG A 651 -14.66 -33.31 17.99
C ARG A 651 -14.13 -32.06 17.32
N PHE A 652 -13.13 -32.24 16.47
CA PHE A 652 -12.50 -31.15 15.73
C PHE A 652 -12.27 -31.55 14.28
N ARG A 653 -12.20 -30.56 13.38
CA ARG A 653 -11.68 -30.72 12.03
C ARG A 653 -10.54 -29.73 11.86
N PHE A 654 -9.32 -30.22 11.67
CA PHE A 654 -8.12 -29.38 11.59
C PHE A 654 -7.47 -29.47 10.20
N PRO A 655 -7.18 -28.35 9.52
CA PRO A 655 -6.68 -28.36 8.14
C PRO A 655 -5.29 -29.00 8.01
N ALA A 656 -5.10 -29.76 6.93
CA ALA A 656 -3.78 -30.04 6.40
C ALA A 656 -3.34 -28.89 5.47
N PHE A 657 -2.05 -28.83 5.16
CA PHE A 657 -1.45 -27.82 4.31
C PHE A 657 -0.46 -28.44 3.33
N TRP A 658 -0.37 -27.86 2.13
CA TRP A 658 0.66 -28.21 1.16
C TRP A 658 2.00 -27.59 1.55
N ILE A 659 3.07 -28.38 1.48
CA ILE A 659 4.44 -27.94 1.72
C ILE A 659 5.34 -28.42 0.58
N ILE A 660 6.22 -27.55 0.11
CA ILE A 660 7.41 -27.97 -0.67
C ILE A 660 8.58 -27.88 0.31
N PRO A 661 9.21 -29.00 0.72
CA PRO A 661 10.33 -28.98 1.65
C PRO A 661 11.46 -28.11 1.12
N GLN A 662 12.07 -27.31 1.98
CA GLN A 662 13.20 -26.45 1.65
C GLN A 662 14.43 -26.88 2.44
N GLN A 663 15.60 -26.71 1.82
CA GLN A 663 16.86 -26.62 2.52
C GLN A 663 17.29 -25.16 2.57
N LEU A 664 17.48 -24.63 3.78
CA LEU A 664 18.14 -23.35 3.97
C LEU A 664 19.65 -23.58 3.91
N THR A 665 20.34 -22.90 3.00
CA THR A 665 21.80 -22.98 2.80
C THR A 665 22.38 -21.58 2.78
N LEU A 666 23.56 -21.39 3.38
CA LEU A 666 24.31 -20.14 3.24
C LEU A 666 25.19 -20.23 2.00
N ASP A 667 25.06 -19.26 1.11
CA ASP A 667 25.83 -19.10 -0.12
C ASP A 667 26.61 -17.78 0.00
N GLY A 668 27.91 -17.87 0.29
CA GLY A 668 28.68 -16.74 0.80
C GLY A 668 28.10 -16.22 2.12
N ASN A 669 27.53 -15.01 2.08
CA ASN A 669 26.80 -14.38 3.20
C ASN A 669 25.28 -14.29 2.97
N ARG A 670 24.70 -15.07 2.04
CA ARG A 670 23.26 -15.02 1.72
C ARG A 670 22.58 -16.36 1.99
N GLU A 671 21.54 -16.37 2.80
CA GLU A 671 20.68 -17.51 3.04
C GLU A 671 19.72 -17.72 1.87
N LEU A 672 19.89 -18.84 1.19
CA LEU A 672 19.05 -19.29 0.09
C LEU A 672 18.21 -20.48 0.54
N ALA A 673 16.90 -20.37 0.32
CA ALA A 673 15.99 -21.51 0.38
C ALA A 673 15.99 -22.21 -0.98
N ARG A 674 16.34 -23.50 -1.00
CA ARG A 674 16.36 -24.35 -2.19
C ARG A 674 15.47 -25.57 -1.94
N PRO A 675 14.53 -25.92 -2.83
CA PRO A 675 13.65 -27.07 -2.59
C PRO A 675 14.40 -28.41 -2.47
N LYS A 676 13.95 -29.24 -1.52
CA LYS A 676 14.60 -30.49 -1.10
C LYS A 676 13.63 -31.66 -1.19
N GLY A 677 13.29 -32.03 -2.41
CA GLY A 677 12.31 -33.07 -2.73
C GLY A 677 10.96 -32.51 -3.16
N GLU A 678 9.97 -33.39 -3.22
CA GLU A 678 8.65 -33.11 -3.80
C GLU A 678 7.69 -32.44 -2.81
N GLY A 679 6.74 -31.70 -3.38
CA GLY A 679 5.64 -31.14 -2.62
C GLY A 679 4.70 -32.23 -2.13
N HIS A 680 4.17 -32.07 -0.91
CA HIS A 680 3.26 -33.03 -0.31
C HIS A 680 2.34 -32.34 0.71
N TRP A 681 1.36 -33.08 1.21
CA TRP A 681 0.53 -32.64 2.32
C TRP A 681 1.21 -32.96 3.65
N ALA A 682 1.28 -31.96 4.50
CA ALA A 682 1.62 -32.11 5.91
C ALA A 682 0.42 -31.73 6.77
N TRP A 683 0.30 -32.37 7.92
CA TRP A 683 -0.66 -32.04 8.94
C TRP A 683 0.07 -31.97 10.28
N ARG A 684 -0.09 -30.87 10.99
CA ARG A 684 0.58 -30.61 12.26
C ARG A 684 -0.43 -30.26 13.32
N PHE A 685 -0.30 -30.86 14.50
CA PHE A 685 -1.20 -30.62 15.62
C PHE A 685 -0.44 -30.79 16.94
N SER A 686 -0.97 -30.22 18.02
CA SER A 686 -0.45 -30.44 19.37
C SER A 686 -1.64 -30.81 20.22
N PHE A 687 -1.67 -32.05 20.70
CA PHE A 687 -2.82 -32.55 21.46
C PHE A 687 -2.89 -31.83 22.81
N PRO A 688 -4.05 -31.23 23.16
CA PRO A 688 -4.15 -30.40 24.35
C PRO A 688 -4.29 -31.21 25.65
N GLU A 689 -4.75 -32.46 25.54
CA GLU A 689 -5.16 -33.30 26.66
C GLU A 689 -4.62 -34.72 26.52
N ALA A 690 -4.21 -35.30 27.65
CA ALA A 690 -3.82 -36.69 27.75
C ALA A 690 -5.01 -37.64 27.61
N GLY A 691 -4.76 -38.85 27.09
CA GLY A 691 -5.74 -39.89 26.85
C GLY A 691 -5.70 -40.39 25.40
N GLN A 692 -6.62 -41.30 25.06
CA GLN A 692 -6.73 -41.86 23.73
C GLN A 692 -7.45 -40.89 22.78
N TRP A 693 -6.75 -40.48 21.72
CA TRP A 693 -7.30 -39.73 20.60
C TRP A 693 -7.47 -40.65 19.38
N ARG A 694 -8.44 -40.34 18.53
CA ARG A 694 -8.58 -40.96 17.21
C ARG A 694 -8.64 -39.90 16.14
N LEU A 695 -7.92 -40.10 15.04
CA LEU A 695 -7.93 -39.17 13.91
C LEU A 695 -8.04 -39.88 12.57
N ARG A 696 -8.62 -39.19 11.59
CA ARG A 696 -8.81 -39.66 10.21
C ARG A 696 -8.70 -38.50 9.25
N PHE A 697 -7.91 -38.66 8.20
CA PHE A 697 -7.73 -37.65 7.16
C PHE A 697 -8.81 -37.78 6.09
N GLN A 698 -9.27 -36.63 5.62
CA GLN A 698 -10.24 -36.45 4.54
C GLN A 698 -9.67 -35.48 3.51
N ALA A 699 -9.87 -35.79 2.24
CA ALA A 699 -9.52 -34.92 1.11
C ALA A 699 -10.74 -34.74 0.21
N LEU A 700 -10.99 -33.50 -0.21
CA LEU A 700 -11.92 -33.13 -1.28
C LEU A 700 -11.13 -32.34 -2.33
N LEU A 701 -11.06 -32.85 -3.56
CA LEU A 701 -10.22 -32.33 -4.63
C LEU A 701 -11.04 -31.98 -5.87
N HIS A 702 -10.73 -30.85 -6.49
CA HIS A 702 -11.25 -30.38 -7.78
C HIS A 702 -10.06 -30.31 -8.78
N PRO A 703 -9.77 -31.38 -9.54
CA PRO A 703 -8.52 -31.48 -10.31
C PRO A 703 -8.40 -30.53 -11.50
N HIS A 704 -9.53 -30.16 -12.13
CA HIS A 704 -9.65 -29.17 -13.18
C HIS A 704 -11.06 -28.55 -13.17
N SER A 705 -11.24 -27.44 -13.88
CA SER A 705 -12.47 -26.63 -13.84
C SER A 705 -13.75 -27.41 -14.22
N ASP A 706 -13.67 -28.26 -15.24
CA ASP A 706 -14.79 -29.09 -15.72
C ASP A 706 -14.87 -30.50 -15.05
N ALA A 707 -14.10 -30.76 -13.98
CA ALA A 707 -14.12 -32.07 -13.30
C ALA A 707 -15.18 -32.13 -12.20
N GLU A 708 -15.88 -33.26 -12.10
CA GLU A 708 -16.59 -33.62 -10.87
C GLU A 708 -15.59 -33.71 -9.70
N PRO A 709 -15.93 -33.16 -8.51
CA PRO A 709 -15.08 -33.25 -7.35
C PRO A 709 -14.91 -34.70 -6.89
N VAL A 710 -13.71 -35.04 -6.45
CA VAL A 710 -13.41 -36.38 -5.91
C VAL A 710 -12.97 -36.27 -4.47
N SER A 711 -13.58 -37.09 -3.62
CA SER A 711 -13.27 -37.19 -2.21
C SER A 711 -12.66 -38.55 -1.86
N ALA A 712 -11.86 -38.56 -0.80
CA ALA A 712 -11.40 -39.78 -0.16
C ALA A 712 -11.22 -39.58 1.34
N GLU A 713 -11.31 -40.69 2.07
CA GLU A 713 -11.03 -40.78 3.49
C GLU A 713 -9.94 -41.83 3.72
N SER A 714 -9.12 -41.61 4.72
CA SER A 714 -8.15 -42.61 5.20
C SER A 714 -8.78 -43.53 6.26
N ALA A 715 -8.02 -44.54 6.71
CA ALA A 715 -8.39 -45.31 7.89
C ALA A 715 -8.37 -44.43 9.17
N TRP A 716 -9.02 -44.89 10.22
CA TRP A 716 -8.88 -44.30 11.55
C TRP A 716 -7.56 -44.72 12.19
N PHE A 717 -6.77 -43.73 12.62
CA PHE A 717 -5.59 -43.91 13.46
C PHE A 717 -5.96 -43.66 14.92
N THR A 718 -5.22 -44.29 15.84
CA THR A 718 -5.36 -44.09 17.30
C THR A 718 -4.03 -43.62 17.86
N VAL A 719 -4.07 -42.60 18.70
CA VAL A 719 -2.89 -41.96 19.31
C VAL A 719 -3.09 -41.91 20.81
N GLU A 720 -2.17 -42.52 21.56
CA GLU A 720 -2.13 -42.42 23.02
C GLU A 720 -1.36 -41.17 23.43
N VAL A 721 -2.05 -40.18 23.99
CA VAL A 721 -1.44 -38.92 24.42
C VAL A 721 -1.10 -38.98 25.90
N ALA A 722 0.18 -38.89 26.24
CA ALA A 722 0.65 -38.77 27.62
C ALA A 722 0.44 -37.35 28.17
N PRO A 723 0.47 -37.13 29.50
CA PRO A 723 0.55 -35.79 30.08
C PRO A 723 1.73 -34.98 29.51
N ALA A 724 1.64 -33.66 29.60
CA ALA A 724 2.71 -32.78 29.14
C ALA A 724 4.00 -33.03 29.93
N GLU A 725 5.14 -33.12 29.23
CA GLU A 725 6.44 -33.26 29.87
C GLU A 725 6.78 -32.02 30.72
N PRO A 726 7.47 -32.14 31.87
CA PRO A 726 7.82 -30.99 32.72
C PRO A 726 8.69 -29.93 32.03
N THR A 727 9.33 -30.27 30.90
CA THR A 727 10.15 -29.38 30.07
C THR A 727 9.40 -28.85 28.83
N ALA A 728 8.13 -29.21 28.65
CA ALA A 728 7.33 -28.70 27.56
C ALA A 728 7.10 -27.18 27.70
N GLN A 729 7.31 -26.44 26.61
CA GLN A 729 6.79 -25.08 26.52
C GLN A 729 5.28 -25.18 26.34
N LEU A 730 4.55 -24.72 27.36
CA LEU A 730 3.10 -24.72 27.35
C LEU A 730 2.57 -23.45 26.66
N PRO A 731 1.42 -23.50 25.99
CA PRO A 731 0.77 -22.32 25.45
C PRO A 731 0.51 -21.24 26.50
N VAL A 732 0.48 -19.99 26.04
CA VAL A 732 0.27 -18.79 26.86
C VAL A 732 -1.11 -18.20 26.58
N GLU A 733 -1.87 -17.92 27.63
CA GLU A 733 -3.21 -17.35 27.61
C GLU A 733 -3.35 -16.16 28.59
N ARG A 734 -4.54 -15.56 28.65
CA ARG A 734 -4.87 -14.55 29.67
C ARG A 734 -5.12 -15.24 31.01
N SER A 735 -4.55 -14.71 32.10
CA SER A 735 -4.73 -15.28 33.43
C SER A 735 -6.07 -14.89 34.07
N ALA A 736 -6.43 -15.54 35.18
CA ALA A 736 -7.59 -15.18 35.99
C ALA A 736 -7.55 -13.71 36.49
N ASP A 737 -6.35 -13.15 36.68
CA ASP A 737 -6.15 -11.70 36.69
C ASP A 737 -5.93 -11.25 35.23
N PRO A 738 -6.92 -10.60 34.59
CA PRO A 738 -6.87 -10.38 33.15
C PRO A 738 -5.76 -9.40 32.74
N ARG A 739 -5.10 -8.72 33.68
CA ARG A 739 -3.97 -7.81 33.39
C ARG A 739 -2.67 -8.54 33.07
N TYR A 740 -2.60 -9.86 33.24
CA TYR A 740 -1.39 -10.65 33.11
C TYR A 740 -1.62 -11.93 32.30
N PHE A 741 -0.52 -12.53 31.84
CA PHE A 741 -0.52 -13.80 31.14
C PHE A 741 -0.20 -14.96 32.09
N GLN A 742 -0.63 -16.15 31.69
CA GLN A 742 -0.22 -17.41 32.30
C GLN A 742 0.04 -18.44 31.20
N THR A 743 0.84 -19.47 31.49
CA THR A 743 0.75 -20.72 30.74
C THR A 743 -0.49 -21.49 31.20
N ILE A 744 -1.00 -22.38 30.36
CA ILE A 744 -2.23 -23.17 30.60
C ILE A 744 -2.22 -24.10 31.85
N ASP A 745 -1.07 -24.30 32.49
CA ASP A 745 -0.95 -24.94 33.81
C ASP A 745 -1.22 -23.98 34.99
N GLY A 746 -1.47 -22.70 34.69
CA GLY A 746 -1.66 -21.62 35.66
C GLY A 746 -0.38 -20.89 36.06
N SER A 747 0.80 -21.32 35.59
CA SER A 747 2.08 -20.68 35.93
C SER A 747 2.17 -19.27 35.34
N TRP A 748 2.69 -18.31 36.11
CA TRP A 748 2.76 -16.91 35.68
C TRP A 748 3.72 -16.74 34.51
N PHE A 749 3.25 -16.11 33.44
CA PHE A 749 4.07 -15.80 32.27
C PHE A 749 4.29 -14.28 32.14
N TYR A 750 5.56 -13.90 32.00
CA TYR A 750 5.98 -12.52 31.79
C TYR A 750 6.93 -12.48 30.58
N PRO A 751 6.48 -12.01 29.40
CA PRO A 751 7.34 -11.88 28.23
C PRO A 751 8.40 -10.81 28.47
N MET A 752 9.65 -11.16 28.16
CA MET A 752 10.82 -10.29 28.33
C MET A 752 11.75 -10.43 27.12
N GLY A 753 11.89 -9.34 26.37
CA GLY A 753 12.78 -9.27 25.21
C GLY A 753 12.46 -8.11 24.26
N LEU A 754 12.82 -8.27 22.98
CA LEU A 754 12.93 -7.16 22.04
C LEU A 754 12.05 -7.31 20.80
N THR A 755 11.89 -6.21 20.07
CA THR A 755 11.45 -6.28 18.68
C THR A 755 12.64 -6.67 17.80
N ILE A 756 12.53 -7.80 17.10
CA ILE A 756 13.52 -8.29 16.12
C ILE A 756 12.76 -8.53 14.81
N ARG A 757 12.26 -7.43 14.23
CA ARG A 757 11.22 -7.44 13.18
C ARG A 757 11.59 -8.27 11.94
N SER A 758 12.86 -8.23 11.56
CA SER A 758 13.47 -8.90 10.41
C SER A 758 14.99 -9.03 10.67
N PRO A 759 15.77 -9.78 9.87
CA PRO A 759 17.21 -9.89 10.09
C PRO A 759 17.96 -8.57 9.86
N GLY A 760 17.31 -7.52 9.36
CA GLY A 760 17.88 -6.18 9.34
C GLY A 760 16.87 -5.06 9.43
N ASP A 761 17.42 -3.88 9.66
CA ASP A 761 16.79 -2.57 9.56
C ASP A 761 17.87 -1.51 9.29
N GLU A 762 17.96 -1.02 8.05
CA GLU A 762 19.00 -0.07 7.64
C GLU A 762 18.99 1.23 8.46
N ARG A 763 17.86 1.58 9.10
CA ARG A 763 17.74 2.72 10.04
C ARG A 763 18.70 2.59 11.23
N GLN A 764 19.12 1.38 11.61
CA GLN A 764 20.07 1.14 12.69
C GLN A 764 21.54 1.25 12.25
N ASN A 765 21.84 1.33 10.94
CA ASN A 765 23.21 1.41 10.44
C ASN A 765 23.97 2.64 10.99
N ILE A 766 23.28 3.75 11.25
CA ILE A 766 23.92 4.94 11.81
C ILE A 766 24.35 4.73 13.28
N LEU A 767 23.62 3.91 14.02
CA LEU A 767 23.94 3.53 15.40
C LEU A 767 25.08 2.52 15.50
N THR A 768 25.20 1.61 14.53
CA THR A 768 26.19 0.53 14.55
C THR A 768 27.56 0.93 13.98
N ARG A 769 27.63 1.97 13.12
CA ARG A 769 28.89 2.50 12.55
C ARG A 769 29.97 2.87 13.57
N GLY A 770 29.61 3.14 14.83
CA GLY A 770 30.56 3.47 15.89
C GLY A 770 31.29 2.26 16.51
N TYR A 771 30.89 1.04 16.17
CA TYR A 771 31.45 -0.20 16.73
C TYR A 771 32.38 -0.85 15.70
N GLU A 772 33.69 -0.76 15.93
CA GLU A 772 34.72 -1.27 15.02
C GLU A 772 34.55 -2.77 14.76
N GLY A 773 34.55 -3.16 13.48
CA GLY A 773 34.37 -4.56 13.06
C GLY A 773 32.92 -5.06 13.08
N PHE A 774 31.94 -4.30 13.59
CA PHE A 774 30.54 -4.73 13.57
C PHE A 774 29.93 -4.55 12.16
N PRO A 775 29.27 -5.58 11.59
CA PRO A 775 28.74 -5.50 10.23
C PRO A 775 27.42 -4.70 10.16
N GLY A 776 27.15 -4.09 8.99
CA GLY A 776 25.90 -3.36 8.74
C GLY A 776 24.70 -4.29 8.51
N SER A 777 23.49 -3.72 8.58
CA SER A 777 22.19 -4.40 8.45
C SER A 777 22.14 -5.45 7.32
N ARG A 778 22.62 -5.11 6.12
CA ARG A 778 22.63 -5.99 4.94
C ARG A 778 23.37 -7.32 5.13
N HIS A 779 24.35 -7.36 6.04
CA HIS A 779 25.02 -8.61 6.38
C HIS A 779 24.06 -9.58 7.08
N PHE A 780 23.33 -9.09 8.08
CA PHE A 780 22.36 -9.90 8.82
C PHE A 780 21.12 -10.25 7.97
N GLU A 781 20.66 -9.32 7.11
CA GLU A 781 19.66 -9.61 6.04
C GLU A 781 20.12 -10.76 5.15
N GLY A 782 21.41 -10.77 4.78
CA GLY A 782 22.05 -11.88 4.11
C GLY A 782 22.00 -13.18 4.94
N LEU A 783 22.44 -13.16 6.20
CA LEU A 783 22.47 -14.35 7.08
C LEU A 783 21.08 -14.97 7.34
N GLY A 784 19.99 -14.22 7.20
CA GLY A 784 18.62 -14.72 7.37
C GLY A 784 18.40 -15.31 8.77
N THR A 785 17.98 -16.58 8.84
CA THR A 785 17.71 -17.26 10.11
C THR A 785 18.96 -17.54 10.95
N GLN A 786 20.17 -17.50 10.37
CA GLN A 786 21.41 -17.66 11.14
C GLN A 786 21.67 -16.46 12.07
N ALA A 787 21.26 -15.26 11.68
CA ALA A 787 21.31 -14.09 12.56
C ALA A 787 20.42 -14.27 13.80
N TYR A 788 19.23 -14.87 13.60
CA TYR A 788 18.32 -15.21 14.70
C TYR A 788 18.88 -16.30 15.62
N GLU A 789 19.64 -17.29 15.13
CA GLU A 789 20.28 -18.29 16.00
C GLU A 789 21.29 -17.66 16.97
N HIS A 790 22.07 -16.68 16.50
CA HIS A 790 22.92 -15.87 17.36
C HIS A 790 22.10 -15.05 18.37
N TRP A 791 21.16 -14.22 17.92
CA TRP A 791 20.39 -13.36 18.83
C TRP A 791 19.51 -14.13 19.82
N PHE A 792 18.93 -15.27 19.44
CA PHE A 792 18.15 -16.11 20.35
C PHE A 792 19.05 -16.75 21.41
N THR A 793 20.27 -17.14 21.05
CA THR A 793 21.28 -17.58 22.02
C THR A 793 21.61 -16.46 23.01
N GLN A 794 21.88 -15.24 22.51
CA GLN A 794 22.22 -14.09 23.36
C GLN A 794 21.06 -13.67 24.27
N LEU A 795 19.83 -13.64 23.76
CA LEU A 795 18.62 -13.30 24.50
C LEU A 795 18.33 -14.33 25.61
N ALA A 796 18.37 -15.63 25.29
CA ALA A 796 18.15 -16.69 26.27
C ALA A 796 19.22 -16.70 27.37
N ASN A 797 20.50 -16.51 27.00
CA ASN A 797 21.60 -16.37 27.96
C ASN A 797 21.43 -15.15 28.88
N ALA A 798 20.78 -14.08 28.41
CA ALA A 798 20.42 -12.93 29.22
C ALA A 798 19.12 -13.12 30.03
N GLY A 799 18.50 -14.30 29.97
CA GLY A 799 17.25 -14.65 30.67
C GLY A 799 15.97 -14.20 29.98
N GLY A 800 16.06 -13.66 28.76
CA GLY A 800 14.92 -13.29 27.93
C GLY A 800 14.22 -14.49 27.30
N ASN A 801 12.92 -14.32 27.02
CA ASN A 801 12.02 -15.39 26.58
C ASN A 801 11.01 -14.93 25.51
N PHE A 802 11.14 -13.72 24.95
CA PHE A 802 10.14 -13.15 24.03
C PHE A 802 10.77 -12.35 22.88
N VAL A 803 10.22 -12.49 21.67
CA VAL A 803 10.52 -11.60 20.53
C VAL A 803 9.28 -11.25 19.71
N ARG A 804 9.28 -10.06 19.09
CA ARG A 804 8.33 -9.66 18.03
C ARG A 804 8.99 -9.79 16.65
N ILE A 805 8.31 -10.43 15.71
CA ILE A 805 8.77 -10.67 14.32
C ILE A 805 7.67 -10.26 13.32
N TRP A 806 8.04 -9.72 12.17
CA TRP A 806 7.12 -9.36 11.09
C TRP A 806 7.10 -10.41 9.97
N MET A 807 5.93 -10.61 9.37
CA MET A 807 5.75 -11.25 8.07
C MET A 807 5.57 -10.16 7.00
N SER A 808 6.68 -9.63 6.49
CA SER A 808 6.72 -8.58 5.46
C SER A 808 7.23 -9.11 4.11
N PRO A 809 7.01 -8.40 2.98
CA PRO A 809 7.43 -8.87 1.65
C PRO A 809 8.93 -9.23 1.56
N TRP A 810 9.80 -8.51 2.24
CA TRP A 810 11.24 -8.80 2.29
C TRP A 810 11.62 -9.83 3.37
N TRP A 811 10.73 -10.22 4.29
CA TRP A 811 11.01 -11.18 5.36
C TRP A 811 9.77 -11.94 5.85
N GLY A 812 9.72 -13.25 5.62
CA GLY A 812 8.76 -14.14 6.27
C GLY A 812 7.32 -14.10 5.74
N ALA A 813 6.91 -13.10 4.95
CA ALA A 813 5.58 -13.12 4.33
C ALA A 813 5.40 -14.30 3.37
N LEU A 814 4.17 -14.83 3.36
CA LEU A 814 3.76 -15.93 2.50
C LEU A 814 3.35 -15.47 1.09
N GLU A 815 2.86 -14.24 0.94
CA GLU A 815 2.10 -13.80 -0.22
C GLU A 815 2.47 -12.37 -0.59
N TRP A 816 2.87 -12.16 -1.85
CA TRP A 816 3.19 -10.87 -2.44
C TRP A 816 3.18 -10.97 -3.98
N ASN A 817 3.58 -9.91 -4.69
CA ASN A 817 3.65 -9.88 -6.16
C ASN A 817 4.53 -11.02 -6.73
N ARG A 818 4.03 -11.72 -7.77
CA ARG A 818 4.70 -12.85 -8.46
C ARG A 818 6.04 -12.51 -9.11
N ASP A 819 6.25 -11.24 -9.44
CA ASP A 819 7.47 -10.77 -10.08
C ASP A 819 8.62 -10.60 -9.06
N TRP A 820 8.32 -10.64 -7.76
CA TRP A 820 9.32 -10.72 -6.70
C TRP A 820 9.77 -12.18 -6.53
N ASP A 821 11.08 -12.44 -6.58
CA ASP A 821 11.69 -13.76 -6.40
C ASP A 821 11.07 -14.58 -5.25
N GLY A 822 10.68 -15.82 -5.57
CA GLY A 822 10.09 -16.79 -4.64
C GLY A 822 8.61 -16.57 -4.29
N TYR A 823 8.00 -15.45 -4.69
CA TYR A 823 6.57 -15.22 -4.50
C TYR A 823 5.70 -15.79 -5.61
N GLY A 824 4.50 -16.20 -5.21
CA GLY A 824 3.58 -16.93 -6.04
C GLY A 824 2.45 -16.12 -6.68
N GLY A 825 2.35 -14.83 -6.37
CA GLY A 825 1.13 -14.06 -6.56
C GLY A 825 0.07 -14.35 -5.50
N LEU A 826 -1.12 -13.78 -5.69
CA LEU A 826 -2.27 -13.90 -4.81
C LEU A 826 -2.73 -15.37 -4.68
N GLY A 827 -3.02 -15.82 -3.45
CA GLY A 827 -3.52 -17.16 -3.17
C GLY A 827 -2.51 -18.30 -3.32
N ARG A 828 -1.20 -18.03 -3.45
CA ARG A 828 -0.16 -19.07 -3.59
C ARG A 828 1.14 -18.73 -2.84
N TYR A 829 1.56 -19.59 -1.91
CA TYR A 829 2.51 -19.19 -0.88
C TYR A 829 4.00 -19.48 -1.16
N ASN A 830 4.85 -18.52 -0.75
CA ASN A 830 6.31 -18.57 -0.78
C ASN A 830 6.85 -19.60 0.23
N GLN A 831 7.24 -20.77 -0.28
CA GLN A 831 7.72 -21.88 0.54
C GLN A 831 9.09 -21.62 1.18
N GLY A 832 9.93 -20.77 0.57
CA GLY A 832 11.21 -20.36 1.13
C GLY A 832 11.05 -19.54 2.40
N ASN A 833 10.18 -18.52 2.38
CA ASN A 833 9.82 -17.76 3.58
C ASN A 833 9.12 -18.63 4.62
N ALA A 834 8.23 -19.53 4.19
CA ALA A 834 7.58 -20.45 5.13
C ALA A 834 8.59 -21.38 5.84
N ALA A 835 9.64 -21.84 5.16
CA ALA A 835 10.72 -22.61 5.79
C ALA A 835 11.61 -21.78 6.73
N ARG A 836 11.78 -20.47 6.47
CA ARG A 836 12.43 -19.56 7.42
C ARG A 836 11.61 -19.46 8.71
N MET A 837 10.29 -19.32 8.62
CA MET A 837 9.40 -19.31 9.79
C MET A 837 9.42 -20.65 10.55
N ASP A 838 9.48 -21.80 9.86
CA ASP A 838 9.70 -23.11 10.50
C ASP A 838 11.03 -23.14 11.29
N ARG A 839 12.12 -22.61 10.71
CA ARG A 839 13.44 -22.53 11.39
C ARG A 839 13.41 -21.58 12.58
N LEU A 840 12.68 -20.46 12.52
CA LEU A 840 12.49 -19.57 13.66
C LEU A 840 11.74 -20.28 14.81
N LEU A 841 10.74 -21.12 14.52
CA LEU A 841 10.08 -21.93 15.55
C LEU A 841 11.03 -22.96 16.18
N GLU A 842 11.85 -23.62 15.36
CA GLU A 842 12.86 -24.58 15.86
C GLU A 842 13.85 -23.89 16.81
N LEU A 843 14.36 -22.71 16.42
CA LEU A 843 15.25 -21.90 17.24
C LEU A 843 14.53 -21.40 18.51
N ALA A 844 13.30 -20.91 18.39
CA ALA A 844 12.51 -20.46 19.54
C ALA A 844 12.33 -21.58 20.57
N ARG A 845 12.00 -22.80 20.11
CA ARG A 845 11.89 -23.99 20.95
C ARG A 845 13.20 -24.38 21.61
N LYS A 846 14.30 -24.39 20.84
CA LYS A 846 15.66 -24.69 21.32
C LYS A 846 16.11 -23.73 22.43
N HIS A 847 15.70 -22.47 22.36
CA HIS A 847 16.17 -21.39 23.24
C HIS A 847 15.15 -20.95 24.31
N GLY A 848 14.00 -21.62 24.44
CA GLY A 848 12.98 -21.26 25.44
C GLY A 848 12.22 -19.95 25.14
N ILE A 849 12.27 -19.49 23.88
CA ILE A 849 11.70 -18.22 23.43
C ILE A 849 10.27 -18.44 22.91
N TYR A 850 9.42 -17.45 23.18
CA TYR A 850 8.09 -17.27 22.63
C TYR A 850 8.09 -16.10 21.64
N MET A 851 7.23 -16.16 20.64
CA MET A 851 7.18 -15.21 19.54
C MET A 851 5.79 -14.60 19.40
N GLN A 852 5.75 -13.29 19.22
CA GLN A 852 4.62 -12.58 18.65
C GLN A 852 4.89 -12.39 17.15
N TRP A 853 3.97 -12.82 16.29
CA TRP A 853 4.08 -12.63 14.84
C TRP A 853 3.09 -11.58 14.36
N GLU A 854 3.58 -10.62 13.59
CA GLU A 854 2.75 -9.66 12.88
C GLU A 854 2.52 -10.17 11.47
N LEU A 855 1.26 -10.49 11.15
CA LEU A 855 0.86 -11.21 9.93
C LEU A 855 0.87 -10.35 8.65
N LEU A 856 1.08 -9.04 8.83
CA LEU A 856 1.18 -7.99 7.83
C LEU A 856 2.07 -6.86 8.41
N ASN A 857 2.80 -6.15 7.55
CA ASN A 857 3.25 -4.79 7.84
C ASN A 857 2.31 -3.77 7.18
N HIS A 858 2.08 -2.62 7.82
CA HIS A 858 1.11 -1.60 7.37
C HIS A 858 1.25 -1.21 5.88
N GLY A 859 2.50 -1.10 5.39
CA GLY A 859 2.82 -0.75 4.00
C GLY A 859 2.17 -1.65 2.95
N MET A 860 1.99 -2.95 3.25
CA MET A 860 1.30 -3.91 2.37
C MET A 860 -0.15 -3.51 2.05
N THR A 861 -0.73 -2.66 2.90
CA THR A 861 -2.11 -2.15 2.85
C THR A 861 -2.13 -0.63 3.00
N SER A 862 -1.09 0.07 2.53
CA SER A 862 -1.01 1.54 2.56
C SER A 862 -0.67 2.14 1.20
N GLU A 863 -1.43 3.19 0.85
CA GLU A 863 -1.17 4.10 -0.26
C GLU A 863 -0.41 5.36 0.19
N THR A 864 -0.14 5.53 1.49
CA THR A 864 0.31 6.83 2.05
C THR A 864 1.59 6.78 2.88
N VAL A 865 1.76 5.79 3.75
CA VAL A 865 2.94 5.63 4.63
C VAL A 865 3.62 4.30 4.34
N ASP A 866 4.95 4.31 4.18
CA ASP A 866 5.76 3.18 3.70
C ASP A 866 5.08 2.43 2.55
N GLN A 867 4.71 3.20 1.52
CA GLN A 867 3.76 2.83 0.47
C GLN A 867 4.21 1.58 -0.29
N GLN A 868 3.47 0.48 -0.17
CA GLN A 868 3.66 -0.73 -0.98
C GLN A 868 2.39 -1.17 -1.73
N TRP A 869 1.33 -0.35 -1.74
CA TRP A 869 0.10 -0.72 -2.45
C TRP A 869 0.25 -0.65 -3.98
N HIS A 870 0.87 0.42 -4.49
CA HIS A 870 1.08 0.65 -5.92
C HIS A 870 2.50 0.24 -6.34
N PRO A 871 2.70 -0.19 -7.61
CA PRO A 871 4.04 -0.36 -8.15
C PRO A 871 4.76 1.00 -8.28
N ASP A 872 6.02 1.05 -7.82
CA ASP A 872 6.95 2.17 -8.02
C ASP A 872 8.28 1.62 -8.57
N PRO A 873 8.46 1.61 -9.90
CA PRO A 873 9.69 1.14 -10.54
C PRO A 873 10.94 1.94 -10.17
N GLN A 874 10.82 3.18 -9.69
CA GLN A 874 12.00 3.97 -9.28
C GLN A 874 12.57 3.49 -7.94
N ARG A 875 11.72 2.94 -7.07
CA ARG A 875 12.09 2.32 -5.79
C ARG A 875 12.29 0.81 -5.89
N GLY A 876 11.94 0.21 -7.03
CA GLY A 876 11.90 -1.25 -7.20
C GLY A 876 10.73 -1.90 -6.45
N GLU A 877 9.72 -1.13 -6.05
CA GLU A 877 8.52 -1.68 -5.41
C GLU A 877 7.57 -2.20 -6.50
N LEU A 878 7.17 -3.46 -6.37
CA LEU A 878 6.30 -4.14 -7.32
C LEU A 878 4.82 -3.98 -6.95
N GLY A 879 4.53 -3.47 -5.76
CA GLY A 879 3.17 -3.19 -5.30
C GLY A 879 2.41 -4.43 -4.85
N SER A 880 1.26 -4.22 -4.20
CA SER A 880 0.44 -5.29 -3.63
C SER A 880 -0.16 -6.20 -4.72
N PRO A 881 -0.18 -7.53 -4.54
CA PRO A 881 -0.87 -8.44 -5.46
C PRO A 881 -2.41 -8.33 -5.38
N PHE A 882 -2.95 -7.59 -4.41
CA PHE A 882 -4.39 -7.30 -4.34
C PHE A 882 -4.80 -6.14 -5.26
N ASN A 883 -3.85 -5.32 -5.69
CA ASN A 883 -4.09 -4.14 -6.52
C ASN A 883 -4.45 -4.54 -7.97
N GLN A 884 -5.53 -3.98 -8.51
CA GLN A 884 -5.96 -4.17 -9.91
C GLN A 884 -4.86 -3.87 -10.95
N LEU A 885 -3.93 -2.93 -10.67
CA LEU A 885 -2.78 -2.67 -11.54
C LEU A 885 -1.82 -3.87 -11.67
N ASN A 886 -1.83 -4.75 -10.67
CA ASN A 886 -1.06 -6.00 -10.61
C ASN A 886 -1.92 -7.24 -10.89
N GLY A 887 -3.13 -7.05 -11.45
CA GLY A 887 -4.09 -8.13 -11.74
C GLY A 887 -4.91 -8.62 -10.52
N GLY A 888 -4.84 -7.92 -9.39
CA GLY A 888 -5.63 -8.22 -8.19
C GLY A 888 -7.09 -7.75 -8.28
N PRO A 889 -7.95 -8.14 -7.32
CA PRO A 889 -9.39 -7.87 -7.39
C PRO A 889 -9.79 -6.42 -7.08
N ILE A 890 -9.01 -5.69 -6.28
CA ILE A 890 -9.43 -4.41 -5.67
C ILE A 890 -8.52 -3.25 -6.06
N ARG A 891 -9.08 -2.02 -6.11
CA ARG A 891 -8.35 -0.86 -6.64
C ARG A 891 -7.50 -0.19 -5.57
N HIS A 892 -8.07 0.02 -4.39
CA HIS A 892 -7.49 0.82 -3.32
C HIS A 892 -7.20 0.03 -2.05
N ALA A 893 -6.17 0.44 -1.31
CA ALA A 893 -5.72 -0.27 -0.11
C ALA A 893 -6.77 -0.36 1.01
N HIS A 894 -7.71 0.58 1.06
CA HIS A 894 -8.80 0.56 2.05
C HIS A 894 -9.85 -0.53 1.76
N GLU A 895 -10.00 -0.96 0.50
CA GLU A 895 -10.95 -2.01 0.10
C GLU A 895 -10.54 -3.39 0.64
N PHE A 896 -9.25 -3.60 0.95
CA PHE A 896 -8.74 -4.84 1.57
C PHE A 896 -9.48 -5.20 2.87
N TYR A 897 -10.01 -4.19 3.57
CA TYR A 897 -10.70 -4.35 4.84
C TYR A 897 -12.21 -4.63 4.72
N SER A 898 -12.79 -4.46 3.53
CA SER A 898 -14.24 -4.56 3.29
C SER A 898 -14.66 -5.46 2.13
N ASP A 899 -13.77 -5.73 1.17
CA ASP A 899 -14.09 -6.58 0.02
C ASP A 899 -14.07 -8.08 0.36
N GLU A 900 -15.09 -8.81 -0.08
CA GLU A 900 -15.23 -10.25 0.19
C GLU A 900 -14.21 -11.11 -0.58
N THR A 901 -13.74 -10.66 -1.75
CA THR A 901 -12.69 -11.38 -2.50
C THR A 901 -11.35 -11.22 -1.80
N ALA A 902 -11.03 -10.01 -1.33
CA ALA A 902 -9.85 -9.74 -0.52
C ALA A 902 -9.89 -10.51 0.81
N TRP A 903 -11.05 -10.55 1.48
CA TRP A 903 -11.25 -11.39 2.65
C TRP A 903 -11.01 -12.87 2.35
N ARG A 904 -11.54 -13.43 1.26
CA ARG A 904 -11.35 -14.86 0.90
C ARG A 904 -9.86 -15.21 0.81
N TYR A 905 -9.06 -14.42 0.12
CA TYR A 905 -7.61 -14.65 0.03
C TYR A 905 -6.89 -14.46 1.37
N HIS A 906 -7.29 -13.45 2.16
CA HIS A 906 -6.76 -13.26 3.51
C HIS A 906 -7.07 -14.49 4.41
N GLN A 907 -8.31 -14.97 4.40
CA GLN A 907 -8.76 -16.16 5.13
C GLN A 907 -8.01 -17.43 4.70
N MET A 908 -7.76 -17.62 3.40
CA MET A 908 -6.90 -18.71 2.91
C MET A 908 -5.50 -18.64 3.52
N ARG A 909 -4.91 -17.44 3.61
CA ARG A 909 -3.59 -17.23 4.20
C ARG A 909 -3.59 -17.51 5.70
N LEU A 910 -4.63 -17.08 6.43
CA LEU A 910 -4.83 -17.40 7.85
C LEU A 910 -4.98 -18.92 8.07
N ARG A 911 -5.78 -19.61 7.26
CA ARG A 911 -5.92 -21.08 7.28
C ARG A 911 -4.57 -21.76 7.11
N TYR A 912 -3.73 -21.28 6.20
CA TYR A 912 -2.39 -21.83 5.99
C TYR A 912 -1.45 -21.57 7.18
N ILE A 913 -1.47 -20.37 7.75
CA ILE A 913 -0.71 -19.99 8.95
C ILE A 913 -1.04 -20.91 10.12
N ILE A 914 -2.33 -21.11 10.42
CA ILE A 914 -2.79 -22.00 11.49
C ILE A 914 -2.45 -23.46 11.19
N ALA A 915 -2.67 -23.94 9.96
CA ALA A 915 -2.35 -25.33 9.59
C ALA A 915 -0.85 -25.66 9.74
N ARG A 916 0.04 -24.74 9.36
CA ARG A 916 1.50 -24.97 9.38
C ARG A 916 2.15 -24.70 10.75
N TRP A 917 1.64 -23.72 11.50
CA TRP A 917 2.29 -23.19 12.71
C TRP A 917 1.39 -23.09 13.95
N GLY A 918 0.07 -23.18 13.81
CA GLY A 918 -0.88 -23.12 14.91
C GLY A 918 -0.73 -24.24 15.95
N HIS A 919 -0.02 -25.31 15.63
CA HIS A 919 0.37 -26.35 16.59
C HIS A 919 1.40 -25.87 17.63
N ALA A 920 2.25 -24.88 17.32
CA ALA A 920 3.48 -24.62 18.08
C ALA A 920 3.26 -23.69 19.29
N PRO A 921 3.47 -24.14 20.55
CA PRO A 921 3.30 -23.28 21.74
C PRO A 921 4.20 -22.04 21.75
N GLN A 922 5.32 -22.07 21.01
CA GLN A 922 6.27 -20.97 20.87
C GLN A 922 5.67 -19.77 20.12
N VAL A 923 4.61 -19.94 19.33
CA VAL A 923 3.80 -18.79 18.91
C VAL A 923 2.93 -18.40 20.11
N MET A 924 3.26 -17.28 20.77
CA MET A 924 2.48 -16.75 21.88
C MET A 924 1.26 -15.98 21.38
N ALA A 925 1.40 -15.18 20.32
CA ALA A 925 0.38 -14.24 19.91
C ALA A 925 0.39 -13.92 18.42
N TRP A 926 -0.80 -13.68 17.90
CA TRP A 926 -1.05 -13.18 16.54
C TRP A 926 -1.34 -11.68 16.58
N VAL A 927 -0.61 -10.90 15.79
CA VAL A 927 -0.93 -9.49 15.55
C VAL A 927 -1.32 -9.31 14.10
N LEU A 928 -2.52 -8.79 13.86
CA LEU A 928 -3.12 -8.81 12.51
C LEU A 928 -2.35 -7.95 11.49
N SER A 929 -1.82 -6.81 11.92
CA SER A 929 -0.89 -5.96 11.17
C SER A 929 -0.12 -5.03 12.12
N SER A 930 1.07 -4.61 11.70
CA SER A 930 1.75 -3.44 12.28
C SER A 930 0.98 -2.15 12.02
N GLU A 931 1.17 -1.15 12.90
CA GLU A 931 0.81 0.28 12.79
C GLU A 931 -0.48 0.58 11.99
N MET A 932 -1.60 0.08 12.51
CA MET A 932 -2.93 0.12 11.87
C MET A 932 -3.39 1.50 11.42
N GLU A 933 -2.95 2.59 12.05
CA GLU A 933 -3.37 3.94 11.64
C GLU A 933 -2.80 4.38 10.29
N PHE A 934 -1.74 3.72 9.83
CA PHE A 934 -1.06 3.96 8.57
C PHE A 934 -1.64 3.12 7.42
N THR A 935 -2.60 2.23 7.70
CA THR A 935 -3.27 1.43 6.65
C THR A 935 -4.45 2.17 6.04
N GLY A 936 -4.82 1.80 4.81
CA GLY A 936 -5.76 2.56 3.97
C GLY A 936 -7.11 2.84 4.62
N ALA A 937 -7.69 1.87 5.35
CA ALA A 937 -8.99 2.05 6.00
C ALA A 937 -8.95 3.12 7.11
N PHE A 938 -8.06 2.98 8.09
CA PHE A 938 -7.96 3.96 9.18
C PHE A 938 -7.48 5.31 8.67
N TRP A 939 -6.57 5.33 7.69
CA TRP A 939 -6.05 6.56 7.11
C TRP A 939 -7.17 7.41 6.47
N ASN A 940 -8.03 6.78 5.66
CA ASN A 940 -9.12 7.44 4.92
C ASN A 940 -10.33 7.79 5.83
N GLU A 941 -10.57 7.02 6.89
CA GLU A 941 -11.73 7.19 7.75
C GLU A 941 -11.48 8.05 8.99
N ALA A 942 -10.28 7.98 9.57
CA ALA A 942 -9.95 8.58 10.86
C ALA A 942 -8.73 9.50 10.80
N TYR A 943 -7.59 9.06 10.24
CA TYR A 943 -6.32 9.78 10.37
C TYR A 943 -6.32 11.15 9.69
N ASN A 944 -6.72 11.21 8.42
CA ASN A 944 -6.66 12.41 7.59
C ASN A 944 -7.88 13.34 7.70
N ARG A 945 -8.92 12.96 8.47
CA ARG A 945 -10.14 13.78 8.59
C ARG A 945 -9.95 14.90 9.61
N ARG A 946 -10.05 16.15 9.15
CA ARG A 946 -10.03 17.37 9.98
C ARG A 946 -11.11 17.42 11.07
N SER A 947 -12.07 16.49 11.08
CA SER A 947 -13.16 16.39 12.07
C SER A 947 -12.75 15.74 13.39
N GLY A 948 -11.56 15.15 13.52
CA GLY A 948 -11.08 14.57 14.77
C GLY A 948 -11.73 13.23 15.16
N SER A 949 -12.18 12.44 14.18
CA SER A 949 -12.59 11.05 14.44
C SER A 949 -11.37 10.19 14.76
N ASP A 950 -11.35 9.50 15.90
CA ASP A 950 -10.38 8.45 16.20
C ASP A 950 -10.89 7.05 15.81
N HIS A 951 -12.04 6.98 15.12
CA HIS A 951 -12.76 5.76 14.80
C HIS A 951 -12.85 5.48 13.29
N SER A 952 -12.59 4.23 12.92
CA SER A 952 -12.75 3.65 11.58
C SER A 952 -13.67 2.42 11.68
N PRO A 953 -14.96 2.51 11.28
CA PRO A 953 -15.88 1.38 11.37
C PRO A 953 -15.46 0.22 10.47
N THR A 954 -14.87 0.49 9.30
CA THR A 954 -14.41 -0.54 8.36
C THR A 954 -13.28 -1.36 8.96
N LEU A 955 -12.29 -0.71 9.57
CA LEU A 955 -11.21 -1.42 10.27
C LEU A 955 -11.75 -2.19 11.49
N ASN A 956 -12.64 -1.60 12.28
CA ASN A 956 -13.22 -2.28 13.44
C ASN A 956 -13.91 -3.60 13.04
N ALA A 957 -14.75 -3.58 12.00
CA ALA A 957 -15.44 -4.77 11.51
C ALA A 957 -14.46 -5.85 11.00
N TRP A 958 -13.37 -5.44 10.32
CA TRP A 958 -12.32 -6.36 9.88
C TRP A 958 -11.55 -7.01 11.05
N ILE A 959 -11.31 -6.26 12.13
CA ILE A 959 -10.70 -6.81 13.36
C ILE A 959 -11.66 -7.78 14.04
N GLU A 960 -12.94 -7.44 14.17
CA GLU A 960 -13.95 -8.34 14.75
C GLU A 960 -14.05 -9.66 13.96
N ARG A 961 -14.12 -9.58 12.62
CA ARG A 961 -14.14 -10.75 11.73
C ARG A 961 -12.89 -11.64 11.87
N ASN A 962 -11.72 -11.04 12.08
CA ASN A 962 -10.50 -11.77 12.40
C ASN A 962 -10.55 -12.43 13.79
N LEU A 963 -11.04 -11.72 14.82
CA LEU A 963 -11.19 -12.26 16.18
C LEU A 963 -12.18 -13.43 16.22
N ASP A 964 -13.25 -13.38 15.44
CA ASP A 964 -14.17 -14.51 15.23
C ASP A 964 -13.45 -15.68 14.55
N TRP A 965 -12.75 -15.43 13.44
CA TRP A 965 -12.02 -16.47 12.73
C TRP A 965 -10.98 -17.17 13.62
N PHE A 966 -10.14 -16.44 14.35
CA PHE A 966 -9.17 -17.08 15.26
C PHE A 966 -9.84 -17.82 16.43
N SER A 967 -10.98 -17.32 16.93
CA SER A 967 -11.74 -18.00 17.98
C SER A 967 -12.35 -19.32 17.50
N GLU A 968 -12.67 -19.44 16.21
CA GLU A 968 -13.19 -20.67 15.59
C GLU A 968 -12.06 -21.65 15.19
N TYR A 969 -10.93 -21.14 14.68
CA TYR A 969 -9.92 -21.97 14.00
C TYR A 969 -8.57 -22.15 14.72
N ASP A 970 -8.18 -21.35 15.73
CA ASP A 970 -6.97 -21.64 16.53
C ASP A 970 -7.30 -22.59 17.70
N PRO A 971 -6.88 -23.88 17.67
CA PRO A 971 -7.20 -24.85 18.71
C PRO A 971 -6.57 -24.52 20.07
N ILE A 972 -5.62 -23.58 20.10
CA ILE A 972 -4.90 -23.15 21.31
C ILE A 972 -5.49 -21.83 21.87
N GLN A 973 -6.41 -21.18 21.14
CA GLN A 973 -7.12 -19.96 21.58
C GLN A 973 -6.17 -18.83 22.04
N ARG A 974 -5.07 -18.64 21.30
CA ARG A 974 -4.01 -17.68 21.62
C ARG A 974 -4.51 -16.22 21.65
N PRO A 975 -3.84 -15.33 22.39
CA PRO A 975 -4.02 -13.89 22.27
C PRO A 975 -3.87 -13.38 20.82
N VAL A 976 -4.93 -12.72 20.31
CA VAL A 976 -4.93 -12.01 19.03
C VAL A 976 -5.10 -10.51 19.29
N THR A 977 -4.30 -9.65 18.64
CA THR A 977 -4.46 -8.19 18.76
C THR A 977 -4.03 -7.44 17.50
N VAL A 978 -4.00 -6.11 17.59
CA VAL A 978 -3.48 -5.18 16.57
C VAL A 978 -2.39 -4.30 17.16
N HIS A 979 -1.58 -3.67 16.31
CA HIS A 979 -0.55 -2.72 16.71
C HIS A 979 -0.89 -1.33 16.17
N PHE A 980 -0.80 -0.29 17.00
CA PHE A 980 -0.87 1.12 16.54
C PHE A 980 0.45 1.82 16.87
N SER A 981 0.94 2.70 15.99
CA SER A 981 2.14 3.51 16.28
C SER A 981 1.88 4.51 17.41
N HIS A 982 0.75 5.20 17.36
CA HIS A 982 0.35 6.29 18.22
C HIS A 982 -0.68 5.83 19.25
N PRO A 983 -0.34 5.69 20.55
CA PRO A 983 -1.23 5.11 21.57
C PRO A 983 -2.51 5.92 21.87
N TRP A 984 -2.61 7.17 21.41
CA TRP A 984 -3.83 7.98 21.46
C TRP A 984 -4.75 7.81 20.25
N ARG A 985 -4.29 7.19 19.15
CA ARG A 985 -5.14 6.84 18.03
C ARG A 985 -5.97 5.60 18.40
N ALA A 986 -7.19 5.55 17.85
CA ALA A 986 -8.15 4.48 18.11
C ALA A 986 -8.50 4.28 19.60
N ALA A 987 -8.48 5.35 20.40
CA ALA A 987 -8.83 5.30 21.82
C ALA A 987 -10.24 4.75 22.09
N GLN A 988 -11.18 4.96 21.17
CA GLN A 988 -12.48 4.30 21.15
C GLN A 988 -12.38 2.79 20.84
N LEU A 989 -11.67 2.39 19.78
CA LEU A 989 -11.49 0.98 19.36
C LEU A 989 -10.97 0.12 20.52
N TRP A 990 -9.92 0.59 21.20
CA TRP A 990 -9.37 -0.10 22.36
C TRP A 990 -10.40 -0.28 23.49
N ARG A 991 -11.35 0.65 23.66
CA ARG A 991 -12.40 0.53 24.68
C ARG A 991 -13.57 -0.35 24.23
N SER A 992 -13.90 -0.37 22.94
CA SER A 992 -15.01 -1.16 22.41
C SER A 992 -14.67 -2.63 22.17
N LEU A 993 -13.46 -2.93 21.68
CA LEU A 993 -13.04 -4.30 21.34
C LEU A 993 -12.43 -5.03 22.55
N SER A 994 -13.29 -5.48 23.46
CA SER A 994 -12.90 -6.20 24.68
C SER A 994 -12.24 -7.57 24.45
N ARG A 995 -12.44 -8.16 23.27
CA ARG A 995 -11.86 -9.46 22.87
C ARG A 995 -10.39 -9.42 22.45
N LEU A 996 -9.80 -8.23 22.29
CA LEU A 996 -8.36 -8.10 22.01
C LEU A 996 -7.53 -8.73 23.14
N GLY A 997 -6.54 -9.54 22.75
CA GLY A 997 -5.71 -10.32 23.68
C GLY A 997 -4.88 -9.46 24.63
N PHE A 998 -4.39 -8.30 24.18
CA PHE A 998 -3.63 -7.31 24.96
C PHE A 998 -3.60 -5.93 24.28
N ASN A 999 -3.29 -4.90 25.06
CA ASN A 999 -3.01 -3.54 24.60
C ASN A 999 -1.58 -3.41 24.05
N TYR A 1000 -1.42 -2.77 22.89
CA TYR A 1000 -0.15 -2.81 22.17
C TYR A 1000 0.09 -1.60 21.25
N SER A 1001 1.12 -0.81 21.54
CA SER A 1001 1.48 0.40 20.81
C SER A 1001 2.90 0.90 21.16
N ASN A 1002 3.34 2.02 20.58
CA ASN A 1002 4.69 2.55 20.77
C ASN A 1002 4.75 3.57 21.93
N ALA A 1003 5.92 3.67 22.56
CA ALA A 1003 6.22 4.58 23.66
C ALA A 1003 7.56 5.33 23.45
N TYR A 1004 7.90 5.67 22.21
CA TYR A 1004 9.06 6.50 21.87
C TYR A 1004 9.02 7.85 22.60
N THR A 1005 10.08 8.20 23.33
CA THR A 1005 10.23 9.51 24.00
C THR A 1005 10.22 10.67 23.00
N GLY A 1006 10.56 10.40 21.73
CA GLY A 1006 10.40 11.32 20.62
C GLY A 1006 9.01 11.93 20.47
N TYR A 1007 7.93 11.20 20.80
CA TYR A 1007 6.55 11.71 20.70
C TYR A 1007 6.30 12.93 21.61
N GLN A 1008 7.02 13.04 22.74
CA GLN A 1008 6.93 14.19 23.64
C GLN A 1008 7.35 15.50 22.98
N ARG A 1009 8.30 15.44 22.04
CA ARG A 1009 8.85 16.62 21.34
C ARG A 1009 8.19 16.84 19.98
N ALA A 1010 8.09 15.79 19.17
CA ALA A 1010 7.59 15.88 17.80
C ALA A 1010 6.07 16.13 17.73
N GLN A 1011 5.31 15.63 18.72
CA GLN A 1011 3.84 15.60 18.68
C GLN A 1011 3.19 16.17 19.96
N GLY A 1012 3.96 16.40 21.02
CA GLY A 1012 3.44 16.84 22.32
C GLY A 1012 2.60 15.78 23.04
N GLN A 1013 2.79 14.50 22.70
CA GLN A 1013 2.04 13.36 23.23
C GLN A 1013 2.97 12.46 24.08
N LEU A 1014 2.39 11.59 24.92
CA LEU A 1014 3.12 10.86 25.98
C LEU A 1014 3.86 11.76 26.99
N GLY A 1015 3.27 12.91 27.30
CA GLY A 1015 3.75 13.83 28.33
C GLY A 1015 4.45 15.08 27.78
N HIS A 1016 4.97 15.91 28.68
CA HIS A 1016 5.64 17.15 28.32
C HIS A 1016 7.03 16.85 27.70
N PRO A 1017 7.58 17.69 26.78
CA PRO A 1017 8.92 17.58 26.19
C PRO A 1017 10.15 17.39 27.11
N ARG A 1018 9.93 17.34 28.44
CA ARG A 1018 10.95 17.21 29.51
C ARG A 1018 10.56 16.14 30.54
N SER A 1019 9.58 15.29 30.23
CA SER A 1019 9.07 14.27 31.16
C SER A 1019 9.91 12.99 31.15
N GLY A 1020 10.77 12.80 30.16
CA GLY A 1020 11.66 11.64 30.06
C GLY A 1020 10.90 10.34 29.80
N LEU A 1021 11.63 9.22 29.86
CA LEU A 1021 11.04 7.89 29.64
C LEU A 1021 10.02 7.55 30.72
N GLY A 1022 10.31 7.86 32.00
CA GLY A 1022 9.37 7.63 33.10
C GLY A 1022 8.03 8.34 32.91
N GLY A 1023 8.05 9.56 32.35
CA GLY A 1023 6.83 10.27 31.97
C GLY A 1023 6.07 9.63 30.82
N ALA A 1024 6.77 9.17 29.77
CA ALA A 1024 6.16 8.51 28.63
C ALA A 1024 5.41 7.23 29.06
N LEU A 1025 6.07 6.38 29.86
CA LEU A 1025 5.50 5.13 30.35
C LEU A 1025 4.31 5.35 31.31
N LEU A 1026 4.36 6.40 32.14
CA LEU A 1026 3.23 6.77 33.00
C LEU A 1026 2.03 7.30 32.22
N THR A 1027 2.24 8.14 31.20
CA THR A 1027 1.14 8.60 30.33
C THR A 1027 0.57 7.45 29.50
N TYR A 1028 1.42 6.57 28.98
CA TYR A 1028 1.01 5.34 28.29
C TYR A 1028 0.05 4.51 29.16
N LEU A 1029 0.44 4.19 30.39
CA LEU A 1029 -0.40 3.40 31.30
C LEU A 1029 -1.63 4.15 31.84
N ARG A 1030 -1.50 5.43 32.22
CA ARG A 1030 -2.61 6.15 32.91
C ARG A 1030 -3.64 6.74 31.96
N THR A 1031 -3.27 7.07 30.72
CA THR A 1031 -4.13 7.77 29.76
C THR A 1031 -4.59 6.87 28.62
N HIS A 1032 -3.69 6.05 28.07
CA HIS A 1032 -3.95 5.27 26.85
C HIS A 1032 -4.35 3.83 27.17
N PHE A 1033 -3.53 3.12 27.96
CA PHE A 1033 -3.68 1.69 28.25
C PHE A 1033 -3.70 1.30 29.73
N PRO A 1034 -4.64 1.86 30.53
CA PRO A 1034 -4.85 1.44 31.92
C PRO A 1034 -5.40 0.01 31.96
N SER A 1035 -4.54 -0.97 32.21
CA SER A 1035 -4.90 -2.40 32.25
C SER A 1035 -6.02 -2.70 33.26
N TRP A 1036 -6.05 -1.98 34.38
CA TRP A 1036 -7.09 -2.02 35.40
C TRP A 1036 -8.45 -1.43 34.99
N GLN A 1037 -8.54 -0.71 33.86
CA GLN A 1037 -9.81 -0.25 33.26
C GLN A 1037 -10.17 -1.03 31.99
N LEU A 1038 -9.17 -1.42 31.20
CA LEU A 1038 -9.35 -2.11 29.92
C LEU A 1038 -9.52 -3.63 30.08
N GLY A 1039 -9.26 -4.19 31.27
CA GLY A 1039 -9.53 -5.59 31.59
C GLY A 1039 -8.73 -6.58 30.75
N ARG A 1040 -7.50 -6.23 30.39
CA ARG A 1040 -6.58 -7.08 29.61
C ARG A 1040 -5.11 -6.65 29.83
N PRO A 1041 -4.11 -7.46 29.43
CA PRO A 1041 -2.70 -7.13 29.61
C PRO A 1041 -2.28 -5.90 28.80
N THR A 1042 -1.26 -5.18 29.27
CA THR A 1042 -0.66 -4.06 28.55
C THR A 1042 0.83 -4.31 28.32
N LEU A 1043 1.24 -4.27 27.06
CA LEU A 1043 2.63 -4.41 26.59
C LEU A 1043 3.07 -3.17 25.80
N LEU A 1044 4.38 -3.02 25.63
CA LEU A 1044 4.98 -2.06 24.70
C LEU A 1044 5.37 -2.77 23.39
N GLY A 1045 5.02 -2.20 22.25
CA GLY A 1045 5.39 -2.71 20.93
C GLY A 1045 6.70 -2.14 20.41
N GLU A 1046 6.91 -0.84 20.57
CA GLU A 1046 8.15 -0.17 20.21
C GLU A 1046 8.52 0.95 21.18
N TRP A 1047 9.79 1.05 21.57
CA TRP A 1047 10.32 2.18 22.33
C TRP A 1047 11.85 2.27 22.24
N GLY A 1048 12.39 3.37 22.77
CA GLY A 1048 13.81 3.75 22.75
C GLY A 1048 14.04 5.00 21.90
N GLY A 1049 14.10 6.18 22.53
CA GLY A 1049 14.46 7.44 21.89
C GLY A 1049 13.46 7.94 20.84
N HIS A 1050 13.99 8.53 19.76
CA HIS A 1050 13.24 8.99 18.59
C HIS A 1050 13.48 8.03 17.42
N TRP A 1051 12.42 7.54 16.77
CA TRP A 1051 12.48 6.54 15.70
C TRP A 1051 13.32 6.98 14.47
N GLN A 1052 13.43 8.29 14.23
CA GLN A 1052 14.24 8.87 13.14
C GLN A 1052 15.53 9.59 13.59
N GLU A 1053 15.65 9.98 14.86
CA GLU A 1053 16.76 10.82 15.35
C GLU A 1053 17.50 10.05 16.46
N GLN A 1054 18.32 9.09 16.06
CA GLN A 1054 18.89 8.14 17.00
C GLN A 1054 20.20 8.66 17.62
N ASN A 1055 20.36 8.46 18.93
CA ASN A 1055 21.57 8.79 19.68
C ASN A 1055 21.91 7.62 20.61
N SER A 1056 23.05 6.95 20.39
CA SER A 1056 23.44 5.74 21.12
C SER A 1056 23.49 5.93 22.64
N ALA A 1057 23.84 7.12 23.14
CA ALA A 1057 23.90 7.37 24.57
C ALA A 1057 22.52 7.61 25.21
N VAL A 1058 21.56 8.17 24.45
CA VAL A 1058 20.14 8.20 24.85
C VAL A 1058 19.56 6.77 24.85
N LEU A 1059 19.90 5.95 23.84
CA LEU A 1059 19.46 4.56 23.80
C LEU A 1059 20.06 3.73 24.94
N GLU A 1060 21.29 3.98 25.36
CA GLU A 1060 21.88 3.31 26.54
C GLU A 1060 21.18 3.71 27.85
N ALA A 1061 20.93 5.01 28.03
CA ALA A 1061 20.18 5.56 29.15
C ALA A 1061 18.76 4.97 29.25
N GLU A 1062 18.04 4.96 28.13
CA GLU A 1062 16.68 4.42 28.05
C GLU A 1062 16.67 2.89 28.17
N TRP A 1063 17.57 2.14 27.54
CA TRP A 1063 17.62 0.68 27.63
C TRP A 1063 17.72 0.20 29.08
N HIS A 1064 18.64 0.80 29.85
CA HIS A 1064 18.80 0.46 31.26
C HIS A 1064 17.58 0.87 32.09
N SER A 1065 17.20 2.15 32.03
CA SER A 1065 16.15 2.69 32.90
C SER A 1065 14.76 2.15 32.54
N GLY A 1066 14.48 1.93 31.26
CA GLY A 1066 13.21 1.42 30.73
C GLY A 1066 12.92 -0.03 31.11
N LEU A 1067 13.95 -0.89 31.16
CA LEU A 1067 13.80 -2.27 31.64
C LEU A 1067 13.37 -2.30 33.11
N TRP A 1068 14.01 -1.48 33.95
CA TRP A 1068 13.67 -1.34 35.36
C TRP A 1068 12.30 -0.68 35.56
N MET A 1069 11.98 0.39 34.80
CA MET A 1069 10.68 1.05 34.85
C MET A 1069 9.54 0.10 34.48
N GLN A 1070 9.66 -0.70 33.42
CA GLN A 1070 8.64 -1.69 33.03
C GLN A 1070 8.45 -2.79 34.09
N ALA A 1071 9.49 -3.20 34.80
CA ALA A 1071 9.41 -4.21 35.85
C ALA A 1071 8.72 -3.71 37.14
N VAL A 1072 8.83 -2.41 37.46
CA VAL A 1072 8.20 -1.80 38.64
C VAL A 1072 6.84 -1.18 38.36
N LEU A 1073 6.50 -0.91 37.10
CA LEU A 1073 5.16 -0.49 36.65
C LEU A 1073 4.28 -1.71 36.34
N PRO A 1074 2.93 -1.58 36.31
CA PRO A 1074 2.02 -2.69 36.04
C PRO A 1074 1.90 -3.00 34.53
N PHE A 1075 3.03 -3.13 33.84
CA PHE A 1075 3.08 -3.76 32.52
C PHE A 1075 3.01 -5.27 32.67
N ALA A 1076 2.47 -5.94 31.66
CA ALA A 1076 2.38 -7.40 31.62
C ALA A 1076 3.69 -8.08 31.17
N GLY A 1077 4.69 -7.31 30.75
CA GLY A 1077 5.96 -7.78 30.20
C GLY A 1077 6.98 -6.66 30.06
N ASN A 1078 8.23 -7.03 29.75
CA ASN A 1078 9.33 -6.14 29.38
C ASN A 1078 9.60 -6.30 27.88
N THR A 1079 8.89 -5.56 27.04
CA THR A 1079 8.83 -5.85 25.59
C THR A 1079 9.15 -4.63 24.74
N GLY A 1080 9.38 -4.86 23.44
CA GLY A 1080 9.28 -3.81 22.43
C GLY A 1080 10.45 -2.84 22.30
N PHE A 1081 11.63 -3.10 22.87
CA PHE A 1081 12.78 -2.25 22.53
C PHE A 1081 13.16 -2.47 21.05
N TRP A 1082 13.27 -1.40 20.25
CA TRP A 1082 13.41 -1.52 18.79
C TRP A 1082 14.84 -1.85 18.32
N TRP A 1083 15.86 -1.49 19.09
CA TRP A 1083 17.21 -1.31 18.57
C TRP A 1083 18.10 -2.55 18.70
N TRP A 1084 17.62 -3.73 18.27
CA TRP A 1084 18.33 -5.01 18.51
C TRP A 1084 19.73 -5.07 17.88
N LEU A 1085 19.96 -4.49 16.70
CA LEU A 1085 21.30 -4.45 16.09
C LEU A 1085 22.26 -3.57 16.91
N TRP A 1086 21.76 -2.50 17.52
CA TRP A 1086 22.55 -1.69 18.46
C TRP A 1086 22.79 -2.43 19.79
N VAL A 1087 21.81 -3.18 20.32
CA VAL A 1087 22.01 -4.02 21.53
C VAL A 1087 23.10 -5.06 21.29
N ASP A 1088 23.13 -5.67 20.10
CA ASP A 1088 24.15 -6.64 19.71
C ASP A 1088 25.52 -6.00 19.52
N ALA A 1089 25.62 -4.92 18.73
CA ALA A 1089 26.86 -4.17 18.51
C ALA A 1089 27.48 -3.64 19.81
N SER A 1090 26.64 -3.20 20.75
CA SER A 1090 27.05 -2.70 22.06
C SER A 1090 27.17 -3.79 23.13
N SER A 1091 26.95 -5.07 22.79
CA SER A 1091 26.98 -6.22 23.72
C SER A 1091 26.09 -6.08 24.96
N ASN A 1092 24.99 -5.33 24.85
CA ASN A 1092 24.13 -4.92 25.97
C ASN A 1092 22.98 -5.89 26.32
N TRP A 1093 22.95 -7.09 25.74
CA TRP A 1093 21.94 -8.13 26.02
C TRP A 1093 21.80 -8.42 27.52
N GLN A 1094 22.91 -8.48 28.25
CA GLN A 1094 22.96 -8.90 29.66
C GLN A 1094 22.25 -7.97 30.65
N ARG A 1095 21.81 -6.77 30.24
CA ARG A 1095 21.00 -5.88 31.11
C ARG A 1095 19.62 -6.44 31.47
N LEU A 1096 19.18 -7.51 30.80
CA LEU A 1096 17.98 -8.25 31.15
C LEU A 1096 18.14 -9.10 32.43
N GLN A 1097 19.34 -9.62 32.73
CA GLN A 1097 19.54 -10.53 33.88
C GLN A 1097 19.22 -9.90 35.24
N PRO A 1098 19.68 -8.66 35.57
CA PRO A 1098 19.34 -8.00 36.84
C PRO A 1098 17.83 -7.84 37.05
N VAL A 1099 17.10 -7.56 35.96
CA VAL A 1099 15.65 -7.37 35.97
C VAL A 1099 14.92 -8.71 36.05
N ARG A 1100 15.43 -9.77 35.42
CA ARG A 1100 14.92 -11.14 35.59
C ARG A 1100 15.02 -11.60 37.04
N GLN A 1101 16.15 -11.33 37.69
CA GLN A 1101 16.35 -11.62 39.11
C GLN A 1101 15.45 -10.74 39.99
N PHE A 1102 15.26 -9.46 39.65
CA PHE A 1102 14.28 -8.63 40.34
C PHE A 1102 12.86 -9.18 40.19
N LEU A 1103 12.49 -9.79 39.08
CA LEU A 1103 11.15 -10.37 38.87
C LEU A 1103 11.02 -11.82 39.35
N SER A 1104 12.06 -12.45 39.90
CA SER A 1104 11.91 -13.78 40.49
C SER A 1104 11.01 -13.71 41.73
N ASP A 1105 10.17 -14.74 41.89
CA ASP A 1105 9.31 -14.96 43.04
C ASP A 1105 8.38 -13.77 43.37
N ASP A 1106 7.93 -13.06 42.32
CA ASP A 1106 7.13 -11.85 42.40
C ASP A 1106 6.02 -11.84 41.34
N ASP A 1107 5.11 -12.82 41.45
CA ASP A 1107 3.86 -12.88 40.69
C ASP A 1107 2.92 -11.74 41.16
N PRO A 1108 2.57 -10.75 40.31
CA PRO A 1108 1.72 -9.62 40.68
C PRO A 1108 0.21 -9.92 40.64
N ARG A 1109 -0.21 -11.11 40.16
CA ARG A 1109 -1.63 -11.43 39.96
C ARG A 1109 -2.41 -11.33 41.27
N GLY A 1110 -3.61 -10.76 41.20
CA GLY A 1110 -4.49 -10.53 42.35
C GLY A 1110 -4.03 -9.43 43.32
N SER A 1111 -2.87 -8.80 43.09
CA SER A 1111 -2.34 -7.76 43.97
C SER A 1111 -2.91 -6.36 43.67
N GLU A 1112 -3.73 -6.15 42.64
CA GLU A 1112 -4.30 -4.84 42.29
C GLU A 1112 -3.25 -3.72 42.07
N MET A 1113 -2.13 -4.03 41.42
CA MET A 1113 -1.02 -3.10 41.23
C MET A 1113 -1.40 -1.90 40.34
N LEU A 1114 -1.33 -0.68 40.90
CA LEU A 1114 -1.57 0.59 40.22
C LEU A 1114 -0.30 1.46 40.17
N PRO A 1115 -0.06 2.24 39.10
CA PRO A 1115 1.17 3.03 38.97
C PRO A 1115 1.18 4.25 39.91
N ILE A 1116 2.29 4.46 40.61
CA ILE A 1116 2.48 5.52 41.60
C ILE A 1116 3.76 6.35 41.34
N ILE A 1117 3.76 7.58 41.85
CA ILE A 1117 4.94 8.44 41.96
C ILE A 1117 5.08 8.81 43.45
N PRO A 1118 5.87 8.06 44.23
CA PRO A 1118 6.09 8.38 45.65
C PRO A 1118 6.63 9.80 45.85
N ARG A 1119 6.27 10.42 46.98
CA ARG A 1119 6.86 11.72 47.36
C ARG A 1119 8.27 11.49 47.89
N ILE A 1120 9.24 12.29 47.45
CA ILE A 1120 10.62 12.25 47.98
C ILE A 1120 10.81 13.41 48.98
N ARG A 1121 11.29 13.10 50.19
CA ARG A 1121 12.01 14.07 51.03
C ARG A 1121 13.42 14.19 50.45
N PRO A 1122 13.80 15.35 49.87
CA PRO A 1122 15.03 15.48 49.12
C PRO A 1122 16.26 15.31 50.01
N GLY A 1123 17.23 14.53 49.54
CA GLY A 1123 18.60 14.56 50.05
C GLY A 1123 19.44 15.62 49.35
N GLU A 1124 20.75 15.47 49.48
CA GLU A 1124 21.78 16.34 48.88
C GLU A 1124 21.82 16.20 47.35
N VAL A 1125 21.49 15.00 46.85
CA VAL A 1125 21.35 14.68 45.43
C VAL A 1125 19.89 14.50 45.04
N ARG A 1126 19.50 15.04 43.88
CA ARG A 1126 18.13 14.91 43.36
C ARG A 1126 17.90 13.59 42.62
N ALA A 1127 17.07 12.74 43.20
CA ALA A 1127 16.54 11.53 42.56
C ALA A 1127 15.08 11.70 42.11
N HIS A 1128 14.66 10.82 41.21
CA HIS A 1128 13.26 10.50 40.93
C HIS A 1128 12.94 9.10 41.45
N ILE A 1129 11.66 8.83 41.68
CA ILE A 1129 11.17 7.50 42.02
C ILE A 1129 9.82 7.26 41.32
N ILE A 1130 9.67 6.07 40.78
CA ILE A 1130 8.50 5.60 40.04
C ILE A 1130 8.22 4.16 40.44
N GLY A 1131 6.97 3.72 40.39
CA GLY A 1131 6.65 2.35 40.77
C GLY A 1131 5.19 1.98 40.62
N SER A 1132 4.81 0.90 41.26
CA SER A 1132 3.43 0.47 41.42
C SER A 1132 3.17 -0.01 42.84
N GLN A 1133 1.93 0.16 43.28
CA GLN A 1133 1.46 -0.25 44.59
C GLN A 1133 0.10 -0.92 44.45
N GLY A 1134 -0.08 -1.98 45.21
CA GLY A 1134 -1.31 -2.74 45.30
C GLY A 1134 -1.55 -3.24 46.73
N ASN A 1135 -2.44 -4.22 46.85
CA ASN A 1135 -2.82 -4.86 48.10
C ASN A 1135 -1.65 -5.63 48.70
N GLY A 1136 -0.95 -5.04 49.67
CA GLY A 1136 0.15 -5.68 50.38
C GLY A 1136 1.47 -5.79 49.60
N ARG A 1137 1.58 -5.19 48.40
CA ARG A 1137 2.84 -5.14 47.63
C ARG A 1137 3.12 -3.77 47.02
N ILE A 1138 4.39 -3.39 47.01
CA ILE A 1138 4.92 -2.21 46.32
C ILE A 1138 6.18 -2.62 45.54
N ARG A 1139 6.29 -2.14 44.30
CA ARG A 1139 7.54 -2.14 43.52
C ARG A 1139 7.92 -0.71 43.23
N ALA A 1140 9.20 -0.35 43.35
CA ALA A 1140 9.67 0.97 42.99
C ALA A 1140 11.10 0.96 42.42
N TYR A 1141 11.38 1.92 41.56
CA TYR A 1141 12.69 2.18 40.95
C TYR A 1141 13.04 3.65 41.22
N ALA A 1142 14.15 3.89 41.91
CA ALA A 1142 14.66 5.23 42.17
C ALA A 1142 15.95 5.45 41.38
N TYR A 1143 16.09 6.63 40.76
CA TYR A 1143 17.19 6.93 39.84
C TYR A 1143 17.59 8.40 39.90
N LEU A 1144 18.85 8.70 39.59
CA LEU A 1144 19.35 10.07 39.52
C LEU A 1144 18.69 10.83 38.36
N ARG A 1145 18.38 12.11 38.59
CA ARG A 1145 17.78 12.96 37.56
C ARG A 1145 18.68 13.12 36.34
N GLY A 1146 18.14 12.80 35.16
CA GLY A 1146 18.85 12.81 33.88
C GLY A 1146 19.47 11.46 33.49
N LEU A 1147 19.36 10.42 34.34
CA LEU A 1147 19.81 9.08 33.97
C LEU A 1147 19.01 8.49 32.79
N ASP A 1148 17.71 8.80 32.71
CA ASP A 1148 16.78 8.32 31.68
C ASP A 1148 16.75 9.18 30.40
N THR A 1149 17.53 10.26 30.34
CA THR A 1149 17.64 11.13 29.15
C THR A 1149 19.09 11.35 28.70
N ASN A 1150 20.05 10.69 29.33
CA ASN A 1150 21.49 10.91 29.18
C ASN A 1150 21.97 12.36 29.53
N ASP A 1151 21.18 13.12 30.29
CA ASP A 1151 21.54 14.46 30.77
C ASP A 1151 22.27 14.44 32.15
N LEU A 1152 22.77 13.27 32.58
CA LEU A 1152 23.38 13.09 33.90
C LEU A 1152 24.83 13.64 33.94
N SER A 1153 25.00 14.81 34.57
CA SER A 1153 26.29 15.51 34.66
C SER A 1153 27.34 14.78 35.50
N ASP A 1154 28.62 14.91 35.14
CA ASP A 1154 29.75 14.31 35.87
C ASP A 1154 29.83 14.76 37.34
N SER A 1155 29.40 15.99 37.62
CA SER A 1155 29.26 16.51 38.98
C SER A 1155 28.22 15.74 39.81
N LEU A 1156 27.10 15.32 39.21
CA LEU A 1156 26.11 14.45 39.87
C LEU A 1156 26.62 13.02 39.98
N ARG A 1157 27.29 12.49 38.95
CA ARG A 1157 27.92 11.15 38.97
C ARG A 1157 28.99 11.03 40.06
N THR A 1158 29.69 12.11 40.36
CA THR A 1158 30.69 12.18 41.44
C THR A 1158 30.01 12.28 42.80
N ARG A 1159 29.16 13.30 43.01
CA ARG A 1159 28.47 13.54 44.29
C ARG A 1159 27.64 12.35 44.77
N ALA A 1160 26.94 11.65 43.88
CA ALA A 1160 26.07 10.53 44.22
C ALA A 1160 26.78 9.29 44.80
N LYS A 1161 28.12 9.25 44.78
CA LYS A 1161 28.92 8.23 45.49
C LYS A 1161 28.98 8.49 47.00
N ASP A 1162 29.08 9.76 47.37
CA ASP A 1162 29.40 10.19 48.74
C ASP A 1162 28.21 10.85 49.46
N GLU A 1163 27.19 11.28 48.71
CA GLU A 1163 26.02 12.00 49.19
C GLU A 1163 24.73 11.17 49.06
N HIS A 1164 23.72 11.45 49.89
CA HIS A 1164 22.48 10.65 49.91
C HIS A 1164 21.33 11.27 49.09
N ALA A 1165 20.49 10.41 48.49
CA ALA A 1165 19.33 10.81 47.69
C ALA A 1165 18.07 11.16 48.52
N GLY A 1166 18.09 10.92 49.84
CA GLY A 1166 16.99 11.24 50.76
C GLY A 1166 16.08 10.03 51.04
N SER A 1167 14.78 10.26 51.21
CA SER A 1167 13.79 9.21 51.50
C SER A 1167 12.58 9.30 50.57
N ALA A 1168 12.05 8.17 50.11
CA ALA A 1168 10.74 8.08 49.50
C ALA A 1168 9.66 7.81 50.56
N ILE A 1169 8.48 8.39 50.40
CA ILE A 1169 7.31 8.17 51.25
C ILE A 1169 6.24 7.46 50.43
N PHE A 1170 5.84 6.29 50.91
CA PHE A 1170 4.69 5.52 50.40
C PHE A 1170 3.52 5.67 51.37
N GLN A 1171 2.29 5.61 50.86
CA GLN A 1171 1.08 5.74 51.67
C GLN A 1171 0.43 4.38 51.79
N VAL A 1172 0.36 3.84 53.01
CA VAL A 1172 -0.18 2.52 53.36
C VAL A 1172 -1.12 2.65 54.56
N ASN A 1173 -1.59 1.55 55.17
CA ASN A 1173 -2.41 1.68 56.38
C ASN A 1173 -1.53 1.92 57.62
N ALA A 1174 -2.02 2.70 58.58
CA ALA A 1174 -1.31 3.02 59.81
C ALA A 1174 -0.92 1.76 60.60
N GLY A 1175 0.31 1.73 61.11
CA GLY A 1175 0.84 0.59 61.89
C GLY A 1175 1.14 -0.69 61.11
N GLU A 1176 0.93 -0.73 59.79
CA GLU A 1176 1.34 -1.91 58.99
C GLU A 1176 2.87 -2.08 59.00
N ARG A 1177 3.33 -3.33 59.07
CA ARG A 1177 4.73 -3.70 58.92
C ARG A 1177 5.00 -4.23 57.51
N TRP A 1178 6.11 -3.80 56.93
CA TRP A 1178 6.48 -4.07 55.54
C TRP A 1178 7.93 -4.53 55.47
N ARG A 1179 8.21 -5.60 54.73
CA ARG A 1179 9.58 -6.06 54.46
C ARG A 1179 10.12 -5.37 53.21
N LEU A 1180 11.04 -4.45 53.41
CA LEU A 1180 11.80 -3.78 52.36
C LEU A 1180 12.90 -4.71 51.85
N ARG A 1181 13.00 -4.88 50.53
CA ARG A 1181 14.17 -5.45 49.85
C ARG A 1181 14.68 -4.45 48.82
N ARG A 1182 15.91 -3.96 48.98
CA ARG A 1182 16.60 -3.08 48.03
C ARG A 1182 17.52 -3.89 47.13
N TYR A 1183 17.48 -3.62 45.83
CA TYR A 1183 18.24 -4.31 44.79
C TYR A 1183 19.28 -3.38 44.16
N ASN A 1184 20.47 -3.93 43.90
CA ASN A 1184 21.46 -3.31 43.02
C ASN A 1184 21.05 -3.59 41.57
N THR A 1185 20.80 -2.50 40.84
CA THR A 1185 20.25 -2.46 39.48
C THR A 1185 21.21 -2.98 38.41
N SER A 1186 22.52 -2.99 38.69
CA SER A 1186 23.55 -3.50 37.78
C SER A 1186 23.69 -5.02 37.79
N ASN A 1187 23.23 -5.71 38.85
CA ASN A 1187 23.50 -7.14 39.04
C ASN A 1187 22.36 -7.95 39.69
N GLY A 1188 21.21 -7.33 39.99
CA GLY A 1188 20.01 -8.01 40.49
C GLY A 1188 20.08 -8.45 41.96
N LYS A 1189 21.18 -8.21 42.67
CA LYS A 1189 21.36 -8.69 44.05
C LYS A 1189 20.66 -7.79 45.07
N VAL A 1190 20.05 -8.41 46.08
CA VAL A 1190 19.56 -7.70 47.27
C VAL A 1190 20.76 -7.18 48.07
N VAL A 1191 20.71 -5.92 48.48
CA VAL A 1191 21.78 -5.22 49.24
C VAL A 1191 21.31 -4.64 50.57
N ASP A 1192 20.00 -4.63 50.83
CA ASP A 1192 19.37 -4.27 52.12
C ASP A 1192 18.04 -5.05 52.20
N ASP A 1193 17.81 -5.75 53.31
CA ASP A 1193 16.59 -6.51 53.59
C ASP A 1193 16.23 -6.29 55.06
N ARG A 1194 15.12 -5.60 55.31
CA ARG A 1194 14.72 -5.19 56.67
C ARG A 1194 13.22 -4.92 56.78
N LEU A 1195 12.73 -4.97 58.01
CA LEU A 1195 11.36 -4.56 58.33
C LEU A 1195 11.29 -3.05 58.56
N LEU A 1196 10.24 -2.45 58.01
CA LEU A 1196 9.80 -1.08 58.26
C LEU A 1196 8.39 -1.12 58.87
N ALA A 1197 8.02 -0.06 59.60
CA ALA A 1197 6.66 0.16 60.07
C ALA A 1197 6.14 1.48 59.51
N ALA A 1198 4.86 1.51 59.13
CA ALA A 1198 4.17 2.75 58.81
C ALA A 1198 3.85 3.53 60.10
N ASP A 1199 3.94 4.86 60.05
CA ASP A 1199 3.56 5.70 61.18
C ASP A 1199 2.03 5.78 61.38
N GLU A 1200 1.59 6.55 62.39
CA GLU A 1200 0.17 6.72 62.74
C GLU A 1200 -0.64 7.38 61.61
N GLU A 1201 0.01 8.11 60.69
CA GLU A 1201 -0.61 8.65 59.48
C GLU A 1201 -0.50 7.72 58.26
N GLY A 1202 -0.05 6.48 58.44
CA GLY A 1202 0.11 5.48 57.36
C GLY A 1202 1.24 5.79 56.39
N ARG A 1203 2.22 6.62 56.78
CA ARG A 1203 3.36 6.95 55.94
C ARG A 1203 4.47 5.95 56.19
N LEU A 1204 4.92 5.29 55.13
CA LEU A 1204 6.02 4.34 55.13
C LEU A 1204 7.25 5.01 54.50
N GLU A 1205 8.24 5.36 55.32
CA GLU A 1205 9.45 6.04 54.87
C GLU A 1205 10.56 5.05 54.48
N VAL A 1206 11.05 5.17 53.25
CA VAL A 1206 12.10 4.32 52.68
C VAL A 1206 13.31 5.19 52.36
N HIS A 1207 14.37 5.07 53.16
CA HIS A 1207 15.65 5.74 52.87
C HIS A 1207 16.26 5.21 51.57
N LEU A 1208 16.49 6.11 50.61
CA LEU A 1208 17.13 5.80 49.33
C LEU A 1208 18.65 5.63 49.47
N GLY A 1209 19.25 6.25 50.49
CA GLY A 1209 20.70 6.22 50.74
C GLY A 1209 21.51 6.80 49.56
N HIS A 1210 22.74 6.33 49.39
CA HIS A 1210 23.56 6.62 48.20
C HIS A 1210 22.98 5.87 46.99
N LEU A 1211 22.88 6.52 45.84
CA LEU A 1211 22.45 5.90 44.58
C LEU A 1211 23.64 5.86 43.63
N THR A 1212 24.18 4.67 43.37
CA THR A 1212 25.17 4.46 42.30
C THR A 1212 24.45 4.47 40.95
N PHE A 1213 23.98 5.67 40.58
CA PHE A 1213 23.01 5.98 39.51
C PHE A 1213 21.55 5.63 39.85
N ASP A 1214 21.26 4.47 40.42
CA ASP A 1214 19.90 3.98 40.64
C ASP A 1214 19.79 2.86 41.71
N ALA A 1215 18.55 2.46 42.03
CA ALA A 1215 18.22 1.34 42.91
C ALA A 1215 16.78 0.82 42.66
N GLY A 1216 16.61 -0.50 42.72
CA GLY A 1216 15.29 -1.15 42.71
C GLY A 1216 14.81 -1.50 44.13
N PHE A 1217 13.49 -1.55 44.34
CA PHE A 1217 12.88 -1.82 45.64
C PHE A 1217 11.64 -2.71 45.49
N LYS A 1218 11.52 -3.71 46.35
CA LYS A 1218 10.25 -4.39 46.68
C LYS A 1218 9.88 -4.08 48.12
N LEU A 1219 8.60 -3.93 48.39
CA LEU A 1219 8.05 -3.97 49.75
C LEU A 1219 6.86 -4.92 49.77
N ASP A 1220 6.89 -5.87 50.70
CA ASP A 1220 5.81 -6.84 50.91
C ASP A 1220 5.28 -6.70 52.34
N ARG A 1221 3.96 -6.50 52.50
CA ARG A 1221 3.33 -6.38 53.81
C ARG A 1221 3.49 -7.69 54.58
N GLN A 1222 3.80 -7.58 55.87
CA GLN A 1222 3.86 -8.71 56.79
C GLN A 1222 2.51 -8.84 57.50
N ASP A 1223 1.86 -9.99 57.39
CA ASP A 1223 0.65 -10.25 58.18
C ASP A 1223 1.00 -10.41 59.66
N PRO A 1224 0.22 -9.81 60.58
CA PRO A 1224 0.52 -9.80 62.02
C PRO A 1224 0.50 -11.18 62.70
N SER A 1225 0.04 -12.23 62.00
CA SER A 1225 0.00 -13.61 62.48
C SER A 1225 1.33 -14.36 62.35
N SER A 1226 2.30 -13.88 61.56
CA SER A 1226 3.55 -14.60 61.28
C SER A 1226 4.53 -14.62 62.46
N ASP A 1227 4.52 -13.60 63.33
CA ASP A 1227 5.38 -13.53 64.52
C ASP A 1227 4.98 -14.53 65.63
N ALA A 1228 3.77 -15.10 65.59
CA ALA A 1228 3.32 -16.07 66.60
C ALA A 1228 4.02 -17.44 66.51
N GLY A 1229 4.69 -17.74 65.39
CA GLY A 1229 5.40 -19.01 65.19
C GLY A 1229 6.79 -19.06 65.86
N ASN A 1230 7.53 -17.96 65.85
CA ASN A 1230 8.92 -17.93 66.34
C ASN A 1230 9.06 -17.59 67.83
N ALA A 1231 8.02 -17.05 68.48
CA ALA A 1231 8.02 -16.75 69.92
C ALA A 1231 7.96 -18.00 70.84
N LYS A 1232 8.08 -19.21 70.28
CA LYS A 1232 8.18 -20.49 71.02
C LYS A 1232 9.55 -21.18 70.91
N GLN A 1233 10.56 -20.51 70.31
CA GLN A 1233 11.92 -21.03 70.16
C GLN A 1233 13.03 -20.02 70.55
N GLN A 1234 12.76 -19.19 71.57
CA GLN A 1234 13.79 -18.50 72.37
C GLN A 1234 13.54 -18.76 73.85
#